data_AF-A0A1G3F8K6-F1
#
_entry.id   AF-A0A1G3F8K6-F1
#
_cell.length_a   1.000
_cell.length_b   1.000
_cell.length_c   1.000
_cell.angle_alpha   90.00
_cell.angle_beta   90.00
_cell.angle_gamma   90.00
#
_symmetry.space_group_name_H-M   'P 1'
#
loop_
_entity.id
_entity.type
_entity.pdbx_description
1 polymer ?
#
loop_
_entity_poly.entity_id
_entity_poly.type
_entity_poly.pdbx_seq_one_letter_code
_entity_poly.pdbx_strand_id
1 'polypeptide(L)'
;MTMPLPRTPLILALLSAMAPVHAGDTADKPQTTRLAPVHVQADSAKGYHADNSQLDTFGSFGNAPLQDTPAAITVITRDQIDDRQPRTLSELARADAALGDSYAPVGYYQDIAIRGYALDPATGFRFNEMSMAGEQLQPLEDKQRVEILKGLGGLEAGVVAPGGLINYVSKRPADVHSATVGTDSHGSRYLAMDVGGWLTPTFGVRVNAAHEDMNSYVRHADGRRTFLSLAADWKISSNATLRLDTNYQTSGQRSVSGYQLVGGSMIPAHPSRTRMLGFEPWQRPVGIDASNSTLRFDYRFSDRWSAQLSAGHSHVVIDDNVAFAYGCFYSPACASGATPGWFFAPNGDYDVYDYRSPDDTRVNDEARAVLKGSFDTGPLNHEVSLGASAFRRTIDRRPYVYDYVGTANINEVDPPYFAPSPNQPGPSARRLTSWQHSVFALDRVHLGPQWQVLLGGRLVRLHERAYDDAGAPERDTRLSKALPQAAVLWQPTTQLTTYVSYSESLSLGNEAPYWTSNGGTTLAPLLARQAEAGVKYAWSDALSLSAALYRLRQPYQFARPDSTAEGFTFVQQGNEVHSGLEFNAAGQVSDNLRLTASLNLIQARAEGTGAPAYEGHQVVNVPRLRSALYVDYRLPFAPRLGLLGGWRYASPNVATPNGLTRVPAYNVFDAGLRYASQWNGHALTWRLSVDNVFNRFYWRDTGSSGGDSYLFPGAPRLARLSLTVAF
;
A
#
# COMPACT_ATOMS: atom_id res chain seq x y z
N MET A 1 -46.78 -31.49 -28.71
CA MET A 1 -46.41 -32.27 -27.52
C MET A 1 -45.77 -31.32 -26.52
N THR A 2 -46.57 -30.64 -25.69
CA THR A 2 -46.90 -31.04 -24.30
C THR A 2 -45.64 -31.10 -23.45
N MET A 3 -45.12 -29.95 -23.03
CA MET A 3 -45.44 -29.18 -21.81
C MET A 3 -44.42 -29.46 -20.68
N PRO A 4 -44.16 -28.46 -19.82
CA PRO A 4 -42.92 -28.27 -19.06
C PRO A 4 -43.17 -28.35 -17.53
N LEU A 5 -42.21 -27.85 -16.72
CA LEU A 5 -42.29 -27.33 -15.32
C LEU A 5 -41.35 -28.05 -14.33
N PRO A 6 -40.92 -27.42 -13.21
CA PRO A 6 -40.80 -25.98 -12.91
C PRO A 6 -39.51 -25.58 -12.14
N ARG A 7 -39.31 -24.26 -12.04
CA ARG A 7 -38.56 -23.53 -11.00
C ARG A 7 -39.44 -23.37 -9.76
N THR A 8 -38.95 -23.56 -8.53
CA THR A 8 -38.94 -22.58 -7.41
C THR A 8 -38.38 -23.16 -6.09
N PRO A 9 -37.88 -22.30 -5.17
CA PRO A 9 -37.09 -22.62 -3.97
C PRO A 9 -37.94 -22.72 -2.69
N LEU A 10 -37.39 -23.28 -1.61
CA LEU A 10 -37.92 -23.06 -0.26
C LEU A 10 -36.79 -22.91 0.77
N ILE A 11 -36.87 -21.82 1.50
CA ILE A 11 -36.10 -21.41 2.67
C ILE A 11 -36.87 -21.84 3.93
N LEU A 12 -36.13 -22.09 5.03
CA LEU A 12 -36.54 -22.20 6.44
C LEU A 12 -37.39 -23.41 6.87
N ALA A 13 -36.80 -24.26 7.73
CA ALA A 13 -37.34 -24.61 9.04
C ALA A 13 -36.39 -25.59 9.75
N LEU A 14 -35.74 -25.17 10.84
CA LEU A 14 -35.47 -26.02 12.02
C LEU A 14 -34.92 -25.15 13.16
N LEU A 15 -35.85 -24.60 13.91
CA LEU A 15 -35.64 -23.96 15.21
C LEU A 15 -36.82 -24.41 16.07
N SER A 16 -36.60 -25.40 16.95
CA SER A 16 -37.27 -25.54 18.26
C SER A 16 -37.12 -26.97 18.81
N ALA A 17 -36.32 -27.12 19.88
CA ALA A 17 -36.64 -27.98 21.01
C ALA A 17 -35.73 -27.61 22.19
N MET A 18 -36.20 -26.68 23.03
CA MET A 18 -35.74 -26.55 24.42
C MET A 18 -36.76 -27.26 25.31
N ALA A 19 -36.28 -28.03 26.28
CA ALA A 19 -36.98 -28.32 27.53
C ALA A 19 -35.96 -28.33 28.69
N PRO A 20 -36.36 -27.93 29.91
CA PRO A 20 -35.46 -27.57 31.00
C PRO A 20 -35.17 -28.74 31.95
N VAL A 21 -34.03 -28.69 32.65
CA VAL A 21 -33.83 -29.43 33.92
C VAL A 21 -33.22 -28.47 34.94
N HIS A 22 -33.88 -28.36 36.09
CA HIS A 22 -33.45 -27.57 37.24
C HIS A 22 -32.52 -28.37 38.17
N ALA A 23 -31.46 -27.66 38.58
CA ALA A 23 -30.80 -27.57 39.89
C ALA A 23 -30.41 -28.81 40.70
N GLY A 24 -29.10 -28.88 41.01
CA GLY A 24 -28.57 -29.38 42.27
C GLY A 24 -27.52 -28.38 42.77
N ASP A 25 -27.87 -27.60 43.79
CA ASP A 25 -27.00 -26.66 44.50
C ASP A 25 -26.06 -27.42 45.44
N THR A 26 -24.74 -27.22 45.28
CA THR A 26 -23.77 -27.36 46.37
C THR A 26 -22.86 -26.16 46.35
N ALA A 27 -23.06 -25.28 47.34
CA ALA A 27 -22.27 -24.10 47.58
C ALA A 27 -20.86 -24.48 48.07
N ASP A 28 -19.85 -24.15 47.27
CA ASP A 28 -18.46 -24.15 47.70
C ASP A 28 -17.87 -22.73 47.55
N LYS A 29 -17.11 -22.31 48.55
CA LYS A 29 -16.65 -20.93 48.76
C LYS A 29 -15.81 -20.42 47.56
N PRO A 30 -15.98 -19.16 47.10
CA PRO A 30 -15.19 -18.63 46.00
C PRO A 30 -13.73 -18.41 46.45
N GLN A 31 -12.85 -19.36 46.13
CA GLN A 31 -11.45 -19.05 45.96
C GLN A 31 -11.34 -18.13 44.75
N THR A 32 -10.97 -16.87 44.99
CA THR A 32 -10.61 -15.93 43.93
C THR A 32 -9.41 -16.48 43.17
N THR A 33 -9.68 -17.25 42.12
CA THR A 33 -8.70 -17.63 41.12
C THR A 33 -8.39 -16.37 40.33
N ARG A 34 -7.22 -15.79 40.54
CA ARG A 34 -6.71 -14.74 39.68
C ARG A 34 -6.45 -15.37 38.31
N LEU A 35 -7.42 -15.24 37.41
CA LEU A 35 -7.28 -15.70 36.03
C LEU A 35 -6.04 -15.04 35.42
N ALA A 36 -5.23 -15.84 34.74
CA ALA A 36 -4.10 -15.32 33.98
C ALA A 36 -4.63 -14.27 32.98
N PRO A 37 -3.95 -13.12 32.82
CA PRO A 37 -4.32 -12.16 31.79
C PRO A 37 -4.29 -12.86 30.44
N VAL A 38 -5.46 -13.03 29.84
CA VAL A 38 -5.58 -13.44 28.45
C VAL A 38 -5.07 -12.25 27.64
N HIS A 39 -3.98 -12.42 26.90
CA HIS A 39 -3.67 -11.51 25.79
C HIS A 39 -4.71 -11.73 24.70
N VAL A 40 -5.88 -11.14 24.90
CA VAL A 40 -6.85 -10.93 23.83
C VAL A 40 -6.18 -9.91 22.91
N GLN A 41 -5.84 -10.32 21.69
CA GLN A 41 -5.74 -9.37 20.59
C GLN A 41 -7.17 -8.88 20.32
N ALA A 42 -7.69 -8.07 21.24
CA ALA A 42 -8.93 -7.36 21.06
C ALA A 42 -8.67 -6.26 20.04
N ASP A 43 -9.69 -5.96 19.23
CA ASP A 43 -9.67 -4.77 18.39
C ASP A 43 -9.50 -3.55 19.30
N SER A 44 -8.28 -2.99 19.33
CA SER A 44 -7.92 -1.84 20.16
C SER A 44 -8.13 -0.52 19.43
N ALA A 45 -8.68 -0.57 18.22
CA ALA A 45 -9.06 0.64 17.51
C ALA A 45 -10.31 1.25 18.17
N LYS A 46 -10.19 2.51 18.58
CA LYS A 46 -11.31 3.32 19.10
C LYS A 46 -11.56 4.45 18.12
N GLY A 47 -12.46 4.26 17.18
CA GLY A 47 -12.70 5.25 16.13
C GLY A 47 -11.45 5.45 15.27
N TYR A 48 -10.86 6.64 15.33
CA TYR A 48 -9.65 6.99 14.56
C TYR A 48 -8.35 6.77 15.34
N HIS A 49 -8.43 6.28 16.58
CA HIS A 49 -7.28 5.91 17.41
C HIS A 49 -6.97 4.42 17.30
N ALA A 50 -5.69 4.05 17.37
CA ALA A 50 -5.25 2.66 17.53
C ALA A 50 -4.15 2.59 18.61
N ASP A 51 -4.24 1.60 19.51
CA ASP A 51 -3.26 1.42 20.58
C ASP A 51 -2.09 0.49 20.18
N ASN A 52 -2.30 -0.33 19.15
CA ASN A 52 -1.32 -1.33 18.70
C ASN A 52 -1.25 -1.45 17.17
N SER A 53 -0.23 -2.20 16.74
CA SER A 53 0.03 -2.54 15.34
C SER A 53 0.38 -4.02 15.25
N GLN A 54 -0.03 -4.67 14.16
CA GLN A 54 0.38 -6.02 13.83
C GLN A 54 1.79 -6.06 13.25
N LEU A 55 2.36 -4.96 12.77
CA LEU A 55 3.75 -4.89 12.27
C LEU A 55 4.84 -5.34 13.27
N ASP A 56 4.51 -5.46 14.55
CA ASP A 56 5.41 -5.97 15.59
C ASP A 56 5.00 -7.38 16.08
N THR A 57 4.11 -8.08 15.36
CA THR A 57 3.71 -9.43 15.74
C THR A 57 4.84 -10.43 15.50
N PHE A 58 5.83 -10.12 14.68
CA PHE A 58 7.05 -10.93 14.60
C PHE A 58 8.17 -10.44 15.54
N GLY A 59 7.90 -9.46 16.41
CA GLY A 59 8.85 -8.97 17.39
C GLY A 59 9.95 -8.09 16.80
N SER A 60 9.74 -7.52 15.63
CA SER A 60 10.70 -6.61 14.95
C SER A 60 10.94 -5.29 15.70
N PHE A 61 10.12 -4.99 16.70
CA PHE A 61 10.24 -3.87 17.63
C PHE A 61 10.04 -4.28 19.10
N GLY A 62 10.04 -5.58 19.40
CA GLY A 62 9.99 -6.12 20.76
C GLY A 62 8.59 -6.47 21.27
N ASN A 63 7.56 -6.56 20.43
CA ASN A 63 6.16 -6.83 20.81
C ASN A 63 5.52 -5.71 21.65
N ALA A 64 5.79 -4.48 21.29
CA ALA A 64 5.40 -3.29 22.02
C ALA A 64 4.06 -2.69 21.53
N PRO A 65 3.31 -2.00 22.40
CA PRO A 65 2.23 -1.12 21.94
C PRO A 65 2.80 0.00 21.03
N LEU A 66 1.94 0.63 20.22
CA LEU A 66 2.37 1.67 19.27
C LEU A 66 3.13 2.82 19.94
N GLN A 67 2.73 3.18 21.16
CA GLN A 67 3.36 4.21 21.99
C GLN A 67 4.85 3.91 22.27
N ASP A 68 5.23 2.63 22.30
CA ASP A 68 6.55 2.17 22.73
C ASP A 68 7.35 1.49 21.59
N THR A 69 6.88 1.62 20.36
CA THR A 69 7.62 1.23 19.16
C THR A 69 8.57 2.36 18.74
N PRO A 70 9.89 2.16 18.61
CA PRO A 70 10.83 3.24 18.22
C PRO A 70 10.88 3.47 16.70
N ALA A 71 9.70 3.59 16.10
CA ALA A 71 9.49 3.90 14.68
C ALA A 71 8.19 4.67 14.47
N ALA A 72 8.15 5.46 13.39
CA ALA A 72 6.95 6.10 12.91
C ALA A 72 6.02 5.09 12.19
N ILE A 73 4.88 4.79 12.82
CA ILE A 73 3.85 3.91 12.28
C ILE A 73 2.52 4.66 12.26
N THR A 74 1.85 4.66 11.10
CA THR A 74 0.47 5.18 10.97
C THR A 74 -0.49 4.00 10.83
N VAL A 75 -1.62 4.05 11.53
CA VAL A 75 -2.70 3.06 11.42
C VAL A 75 -3.98 3.72 10.90
N ILE A 76 -4.43 3.27 9.74
CA ILE A 76 -5.72 3.64 9.15
C ILE A 76 -6.76 2.61 9.62
N THR A 77 -7.63 3.03 10.54
CA THR A 77 -8.62 2.15 11.19
C THR A 77 -9.81 1.82 10.28
N ARG A 78 -10.62 0.81 10.64
CA ARG A 78 -11.85 0.46 9.91
C ARG A 78 -12.79 1.65 9.74
N ASP A 79 -13.02 2.40 10.80
CA ASP A 79 -13.86 3.61 10.78
C ASP A 79 -13.35 4.64 9.77
N GLN A 80 -12.03 4.84 9.67
CA GLN A 80 -11.44 5.75 8.68
C GLN A 80 -11.66 5.23 7.24
N ILE A 81 -11.50 3.92 7.02
CA ILE A 81 -11.72 3.32 5.70
C ILE A 81 -13.20 3.46 5.32
N ASP A 82 -14.13 3.19 6.23
CA ASP A 82 -15.57 3.29 5.97
C ASP A 82 -16.03 4.73 5.73
N ASP A 83 -15.56 5.69 6.53
CA ASP A 83 -15.98 7.08 6.40
C ASP A 83 -15.40 7.76 5.15
N ARG A 84 -14.16 7.42 4.78
CA ARG A 84 -13.49 7.99 3.59
C ARG A 84 -13.81 7.27 2.29
N GLN A 85 -14.21 6.01 2.36
CA GLN A 85 -14.56 5.16 1.21
C GLN A 85 -13.47 5.11 0.11
N PRO A 86 -12.17 4.92 0.43
CA PRO A 86 -11.13 4.84 -0.58
C PRO A 86 -11.32 3.58 -1.46
N ARG A 87 -11.17 3.75 -2.77
CA ARG A 87 -11.27 2.69 -3.79
C ARG A 87 -9.96 2.35 -4.47
N THR A 88 -8.95 3.19 -4.32
CA THR A 88 -7.63 2.99 -4.92
C THR A 88 -6.52 3.22 -3.90
N LEU A 89 -5.31 2.74 -4.20
CA LEU A 89 -4.14 2.95 -3.34
C LEU A 89 -3.82 4.46 -3.21
N SER A 90 -3.92 5.23 -4.28
CA SER A 90 -3.81 6.70 -4.24
C SER A 90 -4.82 7.35 -3.28
N GLU A 91 -6.04 6.82 -3.16
CA GLU A 91 -7.05 7.36 -2.23
C GLU A 91 -6.74 7.02 -0.77
N LEU A 92 -6.23 5.82 -0.54
CA LEU A 92 -5.74 5.38 0.76
C LEU A 92 -4.55 6.24 1.21
N ALA A 93 -3.59 6.47 0.31
CA ALA A 93 -2.37 7.25 0.55
C ALA A 93 -2.63 8.70 0.98
N ARG A 94 -3.77 9.29 0.61
CA ARG A 94 -4.19 10.63 1.09
C ARG A 94 -4.35 10.73 2.61
N ALA A 95 -4.31 9.61 3.33
CA ALA A 95 -4.41 9.56 4.79
C ALA A 95 -3.24 10.25 5.49
N ASP A 96 -2.07 10.27 4.85
CA ASP A 96 -0.81 10.58 5.51
C ASP A 96 0.10 11.38 4.59
N ALA A 97 0.61 12.51 5.09
CA ALA A 97 1.46 13.43 4.35
C ALA A 97 2.83 12.83 3.95
N ALA A 98 3.28 11.76 4.62
CA ALA A 98 4.51 11.06 4.24
C ALA A 98 4.35 10.22 2.96
N LEU A 99 3.11 9.98 2.52
CA LEU A 99 2.80 9.18 1.35
C LEU A 99 2.57 10.05 0.11
N GLY A 100 2.77 9.48 -1.07
CA GLY A 100 2.25 10.02 -2.33
C GLY A 100 2.35 9.05 -3.47
N ASP A 101 1.72 9.38 -4.58
CA ASP A 101 1.75 8.56 -5.79
C ASP A 101 3.18 8.53 -6.37
N SER A 102 3.65 7.31 -6.69
CA SER A 102 4.91 7.05 -7.40
C SER A 102 4.64 6.84 -8.88
N TYR A 103 3.71 5.91 -9.17
CA TYR A 103 3.17 5.63 -10.49
C TYR A 103 1.72 5.15 -10.33
N ALA A 104 0.73 5.97 -10.70
CA ALA A 104 -0.66 5.69 -10.37
C ALA A 104 -1.67 5.96 -11.51
N PRO A 105 -1.50 5.37 -12.71
CA PRO A 105 -2.45 5.54 -13.80
C PRO A 105 -3.85 5.03 -13.44
N VAL A 106 -4.86 5.51 -14.16
CA VAL A 106 -6.23 4.96 -14.09
C VAL A 106 -6.25 3.65 -14.86
N GLY A 107 -6.91 2.62 -14.34
CA GLY A 107 -7.09 1.34 -15.02
C GLY A 107 -5.89 0.39 -15.01
N TYR A 108 -4.92 0.63 -14.11
CA TYR A 108 -3.80 -0.26 -13.84
C TYR A 108 -3.63 -0.42 -12.32
N TYR A 109 -2.68 -1.26 -11.87
CA TYR A 109 -2.24 -1.19 -10.48
C TYR A 109 -1.49 0.13 -10.21
N GLN A 110 -1.44 0.52 -8.94
CA GLN A 110 -0.83 1.77 -8.49
C GLN A 110 0.33 1.45 -7.57
N ASP A 111 1.36 2.30 -7.62
CA ASP A 111 2.46 2.30 -6.67
C ASP A 111 2.56 3.67 -5.98
N ILE A 112 3.02 3.64 -4.74
CA ILE A 112 3.19 4.83 -3.90
C ILE A 112 4.61 4.93 -3.37
N ALA A 113 4.99 6.14 -2.99
CA ALA A 113 6.21 6.43 -2.28
C ALA A 113 5.92 6.79 -0.81
N ILE A 114 6.79 6.34 0.09
CA ILE A 114 6.82 6.76 1.49
C ILE A 114 8.12 7.51 1.72
N ARG A 115 8.04 8.70 2.34
CA ARG A 115 9.20 9.61 2.54
C ARG A 115 9.96 9.88 1.23
N GLY A 116 9.27 9.87 0.09
CA GLY A 116 9.85 10.12 -1.24
C GLY A 116 10.50 8.92 -1.93
N TYR A 117 10.57 7.75 -1.29
CA TYR A 117 11.05 6.52 -1.93
C TYR A 117 9.87 5.65 -2.36
N ALA A 118 9.86 5.23 -3.63
CA ALA A 118 8.89 4.26 -4.14
C ALA A 118 8.97 2.95 -3.36
N LEU A 119 7.83 2.29 -3.17
CA LEU A 119 7.80 0.96 -2.58
C LEU A 119 8.24 -0.08 -3.60
N ASP A 120 8.83 -1.17 -3.11
CA ASP A 120 9.10 -2.34 -3.93
C ASP A 120 7.81 -3.18 -4.03
N PRO A 121 7.21 -3.36 -5.21
CA PRO A 121 6.00 -4.18 -5.34
C PRO A 121 6.18 -5.63 -4.87
N ALA A 122 7.40 -6.17 -4.87
CA ALA A 122 7.66 -7.53 -4.42
C ALA A 122 7.64 -7.68 -2.90
N THR A 123 7.95 -6.64 -2.13
CA THR A 123 8.27 -6.75 -0.69
C THR A 123 7.65 -5.67 0.20
N GLY A 124 7.23 -4.55 -0.38
CA GLY A 124 6.67 -3.38 0.30
C GLY A 124 5.18 -3.49 0.65
N PHE A 125 4.47 -4.48 0.10
CA PHE A 125 3.06 -4.73 0.40
C PHE A 125 2.91 -6.08 1.11
N ARG A 126 2.12 -6.10 2.20
CA ARG A 126 1.96 -7.27 3.05
C ARG A 126 0.51 -7.53 3.39
N PHE A 127 0.12 -8.80 3.44
CA PHE A 127 -1.16 -9.25 3.97
C PHE A 127 -0.88 -10.05 5.24
N ASN A 128 -1.40 -9.59 6.39
CA ASN A 128 -1.10 -10.17 7.71
C ASN A 128 0.41 -10.43 7.92
N GLU A 129 1.23 -9.41 7.60
CA GLU A 129 2.70 -9.39 7.66
C GLU A 129 3.44 -10.35 6.70
N MET A 130 2.74 -11.06 5.83
CA MET A 130 3.34 -11.87 4.76
C MET A 130 3.40 -11.12 3.44
N SER A 131 4.48 -11.31 2.69
CA SER A 131 4.67 -10.66 1.40
C SER A 131 3.51 -10.92 0.43
N MET A 132 3.06 -9.85 -0.20
CA MET A 132 2.00 -9.83 -1.20
C MET A 132 2.48 -9.01 -2.39
N ALA A 133 2.25 -9.50 -3.62
CA ALA A 133 2.62 -8.73 -4.80
C ALA A 133 1.81 -7.41 -4.86
N GLY A 134 2.51 -6.28 -4.96
CA GLY A 134 1.93 -4.94 -5.01
C GLY A 134 1.25 -4.64 -6.34
N GLU A 135 1.58 -5.39 -7.39
CA GLU A 135 1.07 -5.23 -8.76
C GLU A 135 -0.39 -5.72 -8.92
N GLN A 136 -1.26 -5.33 -8.00
CA GLN A 136 -2.68 -5.64 -7.99
C GLN A 136 -3.48 -4.45 -7.42
N LEU A 137 -4.78 -4.42 -7.72
CA LEU A 137 -5.70 -3.56 -6.97
C LEU A 137 -5.81 -4.08 -5.53
N GLN A 138 -5.64 -3.20 -4.54
CA GLN A 138 -5.60 -3.58 -3.13
C GLN A 138 -7.00 -3.59 -2.52
N PRO A 139 -7.62 -4.77 -2.24
CA PRO A 139 -8.96 -4.83 -1.67
C PRO A 139 -8.97 -4.40 -0.21
N LEU A 140 -10.03 -3.69 0.18
CA LEU A 140 -10.21 -3.15 1.54
C LEU A 140 -11.44 -3.73 2.26
N GLU A 141 -12.25 -4.53 1.58
CA GLU A 141 -13.50 -5.09 2.10
C GLU A 141 -13.29 -6.09 3.24
N ASP A 142 -12.24 -6.90 3.17
CA ASP A 142 -11.81 -7.89 4.17
C ASP A 142 -10.81 -7.32 5.18
N LYS A 143 -10.46 -6.02 5.09
CA LYS A 143 -9.42 -5.41 5.92
C LYS A 143 -10.01 -4.73 7.15
N GLN A 144 -9.49 -5.05 8.33
CA GLN A 144 -9.83 -4.37 9.59
C GLN A 144 -9.10 -3.03 9.70
N ARG A 145 -7.86 -2.97 9.20
CA ARG A 145 -7.05 -1.75 9.20
C ARG A 145 -5.90 -1.88 8.21
N VAL A 146 -5.27 -0.75 7.91
CA VAL A 146 -4.02 -0.68 7.14
C VAL A 146 -2.96 -0.01 8.00
N GLU A 147 -1.79 -0.62 8.08
CA GLU A 147 -0.66 -0.17 8.89
C GLU A 147 0.49 0.22 7.97
N ILE A 148 1.09 1.37 8.24
CA ILE A 148 2.14 1.94 7.40
C ILE A 148 3.38 2.11 8.26
N LEU A 149 4.43 1.34 7.97
CA LEU A 149 5.76 1.53 8.54
C LEU A 149 6.51 2.55 7.68
N LYS A 150 6.91 3.67 8.28
CA LYS A 150 7.67 4.72 7.57
C LYS A 150 9.16 4.54 7.84
N GLY A 151 9.94 4.48 6.77
CA GLY A 151 11.37 4.26 6.85
C GLY A 151 11.77 2.78 6.88
N LEU A 152 13.00 2.51 7.29
CA LEU A 152 13.59 1.18 7.06
C LEU A 152 12.93 0.07 7.87
N GLY A 153 12.36 -0.91 7.16
CA GLY A 153 11.81 -2.15 7.71
C GLY A 153 12.74 -3.36 7.57
N GLY A 154 14.07 -3.17 7.58
CA GLY A 154 15.05 -4.23 7.31
C GLY A 154 14.95 -5.43 8.25
N LEU A 155 14.69 -5.22 9.55
CA LEU A 155 14.47 -6.31 10.50
C LEU A 155 13.14 -7.03 10.28
N GLU A 156 12.11 -6.33 9.80
CA GLU A 156 10.77 -6.88 9.55
C GLU A 156 10.69 -7.64 8.23
N ALA A 157 11.27 -7.07 7.16
CA ALA A 157 11.12 -7.57 5.79
C ALA A 157 12.41 -8.10 5.15
N GLY A 158 13.59 -7.75 5.66
CA GLY A 158 14.87 -8.17 5.10
C GLY A 158 15.17 -7.29 3.90
N VAL A 159 14.76 -7.74 2.72
CA VAL A 159 14.80 -6.91 1.52
C VAL A 159 13.53 -6.08 1.44
N VAL A 160 13.64 -4.76 1.56
CA VAL A 160 12.54 -3.81 1.44
C VAL A 160 13.07 -2.43 1.05
N ALA A 161 12.33 -1.70 0.23
CA ALA A 161 12.68 -0.33 -0.14
C ALA A 161 12.76 0.59 1.10
N PRO A 162 13.62 1.63 1.08
CA PRO A 162 13.81 2.49 2.24
C PRO A 162 12.59 3.30 2.66
N GLY A 163 11.59 3.44 1.79
CA GLY A 163 10.32 4.07 2.13
C GLY A 163 9.58 3.34 3.26
N GLY A 164 9.78 2.02 3.37
CA GLY A 164 9.13 1.16 4.35
C GLY A 164 8.14 0.21 3.69
N LEU A 165 7.00 -0.03 4.34
CA LEU A 165 6.02 -1.00 3.87
C LEU A 165 4.60 -0.71 4.36
N ILE A 166 3.63 -1.33 3.70
CA ILE A 166 2.21 -1.29 4.03
C ILE A 166 1.76 -2.71 4.39
N ASN A 167 1.17 -2.85 5.57
CA ASN A 167 0.56 -4.10 6.04
C ASN A 167 -0.96 -3.97 6.07
N TYR A 168 -1.64 -4.86 5.34
CA TYR A 168 -3.08 -4.99 5.33
C TYR A 168 -3.49 -6.07 6.34
N VAL A 169 -4.23 -5.65 7.37
CA VAL A 169 -4.68 -6.55 8.44
C VAL A 169 -6.10 -7.00 8.15
N SER A 170 -6.29 -8.31 8.08
CA SER A 170 -7.60 -8.96 7.86
C SER A 170 -8.58 -8.75 9.01
N LYS A 171 -9.87 -8.76 8.67
CA LYS A 171 -10.99 -8.92 9.60
C LYS A 171 -11.00 -10.33 10.18
N ARG A 172 -11.34 -10.46 11.46
CA ARG A 172 -11.49 -11.76 12.15
C ARG A 172 -12.97 -12.14 12.36
N PRO A 173 -13.29 -13.42 12.62
CA PRO A 173 -14.61 -13.89 12.99
C PRO A 173 -15.21 -13.09 14.14
N ALA A 174 -16.35 -12.49 13.85
CA ALA A 174 -17.19 -11.76 14.78
C ALA A 174 -18.64 -12.00 14.32
N ASP A 175 -19.61 -11.89 15.22
CA ASP A 175 -21.02 -11.96 14.88
C ASP A 175 -21.40 -10.71 14.07
N VAL A 176 -21.38 -10.84 12.74
CA VAL A 176 -21.56 -9.72 11.81
C VAL A 176 -22.33 -10.19 10.59
N HIS A 177 -23.31 -9.39 10.21
CA HIS A 177 -24.14 -9.62 9.04
C HIS A 177 -24.46 -8.26 8.45
N SER A 178 -23.83 -7.92 7.34
CA SER A 178 -24.10 -6.64 6.69
C SER A 178 -23.99 -6.69 5.18
N ALA A 179 -24.73 -5.80 4.54
CA ALA A 179 -24.65 -5.53 3.11
C ALA A 179 -24.47 -4.04 2.89
N THR A 180 -23.65 -3.67 1.91
CA THR A 180 -23.44 -2.29 1.49
C THR A 180 -23.76 -2.15 0.01
N VAL A 181 -24.57 -1.15 -0.33
CA VAL A 181 -24.79 -0.72 -1.70
C VAL A 181 -24.24 0.69 -1.88
N GLY A 182 -23.66 0.99 -3.03
CA GLY A 182 -23.10 2.31 -3.31
C GLY A 182 -23.14 2.70 -4.78
N THR A 183 -23.04 4.00 -5.01
CA THR A 183 -22.96 4.61 -6.34
C THR A 183 -22.17 5.91 -6.27
N ASP A 184 -21.87 6.50 -7.43
CA ASP A 184 -21.20 7.79 -7.53
C ASP A 184 -21.82 8.69 -8.61
N SER A 185 -21.29 9.91 -8.73
CA SER A 185 -21.75 10.90 -9.70
C SER A 185 -21.50 10.53 -11.17
N HIS A 186 -20.73 9.47 -11.46
CA HIS A 186 -20.55 8.90 -12.80
C HIS A 186 -21.46 7.68 -13.04
N GLY A 187 -22.22 7.23 -12.03
CA GLY A 187 -23.15 6.11 -12.14
C GLY A 187 -22.51 4.75 -11.89
N SER A 188 -21.33 4.69 -11.25
CA SER A 188 -20.75 3.42 -10.79
C SER A 188 -21.71 2.68 -9.86
N ARG A 189 -21.57 1.37 -9.76
CA ARG A 189 -22.41 0.53 -8.89
C ARG A 189 -21.51 -0.34 -8.02
N TYR A 190 -21.73 -0.30 -6.73
CA TYR A 190 -20.96 -1.06 -5.75
C TYR A 190 -21.89 -1.90 -4.88
N LEU A 191 -21.55 -3.16 -4.69
CA LEU A 191 -22.19 -4.08 -3.75
C LEU A 191 -21.11 -4.75 -2.92
N ALA A 192 -21.31 -4.83 -1.60
CA ALA A 192 -20.47 -5.62 -0.72
C ALA A 192 -21.28 -6.33 0.36
N MET A 193 -20.79 -7.47 0.83
CA MET A 193 -21.34 -8.23 1.95
C MET A 193 -20.22 -8.59 2.93
N ASP A 194 -20.56 -8.62 4.22
CA ASP A 194 -19.69 -9.02 5.32
C ASP A 194 -20.50 -9.89 6.27
N VAL A 195 -20.18 -11.18 6.31
CA VAL A 195 -20.89 -12.19 7.09
C VAL A 195 -19.88 -12.99 7.91
N GLY A 196 -20.07 -13.08 9.21
CA GLY A 196 -19.18 -13.83 10.09
C GLY A 196 -19.86 -14.31 11.34
N GLY A 197 -19.26 -15.30 11.99
CA GLY A 197 -19.75 -15.87 13.22
C GLY A 197 -18.88 -17.02 13.73
N TRP A 198 -19.20 -17.50 14.93
CA TRP A 198 -18.58 -18.67 15.54
C TRP A 198 -19.46 -19.90 15.30
N LEU A 199 -18.98 -20.87 14.52
CA LEU A 199 -19.70 -22.12 14.23
C LEU A 199 -19.66 -23.08 15.44
N THR A 200 -18.59 -23.00 16.21
CA THR A 200 -18.43 -23.64 17.53
C THR A 200 -17.77 -22.63 18.48
N PRO A 201 -17.71 -22.89 19.80
CA PRO A 201 -16.98 -22.02 20.72
C PRO A 201 -15.49 -21.84 20.38
N THR A 202 -14.92 -22.74 19.58
CA THR A 202 -13.49 -22.77 19.22
C THR A 202 -13.22 -22.52 17.74
N PHE A 203 -14.23 -22.52 16.87
CA PHE A 203 -14.06 -22.34 15.42
C PHE A 203 -14.99 -21.24 14.90
N GLY A 204 -14.41 -20.19 14.32
CA GLY A 204 -15.14 -19.08 13.74
C GLY A 204 -14.70 -18.80 12.31
N VAL A 205 -15.62 -18.24 11.52
CA VAL A 205 -15.41 -17.89 10.11
C VAL A 205 -15.93 -16.48 9.82
N ARG A 206 -15.35 -15.83 8.81
CA ARG A 206 -15.84 -14.57 8.25
C ARG A 206 -15.61 -14.56 6.74
N VAL A 207 -16.61 -14.14 5.99
CA VAL A 207 -16.61 -14.05 4.54
C VAL A 207 -16.94 -12.62 4.13
N ASN A 208 -16.12 -12.06 3.25
CA ASN A 208 -16.42 -10.80 2.58
C ASN A 208 -16.54 -11.02 1.09
N ALA A 209 -17.50 -10.38 0.45
CA ALA A 209 -17.67 -10.41 -1.00
C ALA A 209 -17.97 -9.01 -1.50
N ALA A 210 -17.49 -8.66 -2.69
CA ALA A 210 -17.85 -7.41 -3.33
C ALA A 210 -17.82 -7.48 -4.85
N HIS A 211 -18.62 -6.61 -5.47
CA HIS A 211 -18.66 -6.40 -6.90
C HIS A 211 -18.80 -4.90 -7.19
N GLU A 212 -18.06 -4.41 -8.17
CA GLU A 212 -18.05 -3.02 -8.56
C GLU A 212 -18.04 -2.88 -10.10
N ASP A 213 -19.06 -2.22 -10.64
CA ASP A 213 -19.05 -1.66 -11.99
C ASP A 213 -18.56 -0.21 -11.87
N MET A 214 -17.39 0.08 -12.44
CA MET A 214 -16.70 1.35 -12.30
C MET A 214 -16.94 2.22 -13.54
N ASN A 215 -17.62 3.35 -13.37
CA ASN A 215 -17.71 4.38 -14.40
C ASN A 215 -16.64 5.44 -14.12
N SER A 216 -15.68 5.55 -15.03
CA SER A 216 -14.52 6.40 -14.82
C SER A 216 -14.82 7.85 -15.18
N TYR A 217 -14.13 8.77 -14.50
CA TYR A 217 -14.10 10.17 -14.92
C TYR A 217 -13.28 10.38 -16.20
N VAL A 218 -12.44 9.41 -16.58
CA VAL A 218 -11.75 9.37 -17.87
C VAL A 218 -12.61 8.62 -18.88
N ARG A 219 -12.93 9.27 -19.99
CA ARG A 219 -13.71 8.68 -21.09
C ARG A 219 -13.04 7.37 -21.57
N HIS A 220 -13.87 6.36 -21.81
CA HIS A 220 -13.48 5.02 -22.26
C HIS A 220 -12.69 4.19 -21.25
N ALA A 221 -12.50 4.67 -20.02
CA ALA A 221 -11.76 3.97 -18.98
C ALA A 221 -12.68 3.29 -17.96
N ASP A 222 -13.90 2.92 -18.34
CA ASP A 222 -14.80 2.18 -17.46
C ASP A 222 -14.23 0.77 -17.19
N GLY A 223 -14.62 0.17 -16.08
CA GLY A 223 -14.09 -1.11 -15.66
C GLY A 223 -14.99 -1.88 -14.72
N ARG A 224 -14.51 -3.02 -14.25
CA ARG A 224 -15.22 -3.87 -13.30
C ARG A 224 -14.26 -4.57 -12.34
N ARG A 225 -14.73 -4.91 -11.14
CA ARG A 225 -14.00 -5.69 -10.14
C ARG A 225 -14.93 -6.63 -9.39
N THR A 226 -14.45 -7.84 -9.10
CA THR A 226 -15.13 -8.79 -8.20
C THR A 226 -14.14 -9.30 -7.17
N PHE A 227 -14.58 -9.45 -5.93
CA PHE A 227 -13.76 -9.79 -4.78
C PHE A 227 -14.47 -10.81 -3.87
N LEU A 228 -13.70 -11.75 -3.32
CA LEU A 228 -14.14 -12.71 -2.30
C LEU A 228 -13.01 -12.98 -1.30
N SER A 229 -13.35 -13.10 -0.02
CA SER A 229 -12.42 -13.55 1.02
C SER A 229 -13.05 -14.53 2.01
N LEU A 230 -12.18 -15.28 2.69
CA LEU A 230 -12.51 -16.14 3.82
C LEU A 230 -11.41 -15.98 4.89
N ALA A 231 -11.83 -15.67 6.11
CA ALA A 231 -10.99 -15.72 7.31
C ALA A 231 -11.55 -16.77 8.28
N ALA A 232 -10.67 -17.54 8.92
CA ALA A 232 -11.06 -18.55 9.91
C ALA A 232 -10.10 -18.57 11.11
N ASP A 233 -10.66 -18.68 12.31
CA ASP A 233 -9.94 -18.87 13.57
C ASP A 233 -10.29 -20.24 14.14
N TRP A 234 -9.27 -21.03 14.45
CA TRP A 234 -9.41 -22.27 15.19
C TRP A 234 -8.59 -22.22 16.48
N LYS A 235 -9.30 -22.06 17.60
CA LYS A 235 -8.77 -22.19 18.96
C LYS A 235 -8.64 -23.68 19.31
N ILE A 236 -7.55 -24.29 18.88
CA ILE A 236 -7.28 -25.73 19.08
C ILE A 236 -7.23 -26.06 20.59
N SER A 237 -6.63 -25.17 21.38
CA SER A 237 -6.61 -25.23 22.85
C SER A 237 -6.45 -23.82 23.45
N SER A 238 -6.34 -23.72 24.78
CA SER A 238 -5.99 -22.47 25.46
C SER A 238 -4.59 -21.93 25.12
N ASN A 239 -3.74 -22.73 24.49
CA ASN A 239 -2.36 -22.38 24.15
C ASN A 239 -2.10 -22.37 22.64
N ALA A 240 -2.99 -22.95 21.82
CA ALA A 240 -2.77 -23.15 20.40
C ALA A 240 -3.90 -22.54 19.58
N THR A 241 -3.56 -21.62 18.67
CA THR A 241 -4.51 -21.00 17.74
C THR A 241 -3.98 -21.11 16.31
N LEU A 242 -4.83 -21.58 15.40
CA LEU A 242 -4.57 -21.57 13.97
C LEU A 242 -5.48 -20.54 13.29
N ARG A 243 -4.91 -19.74 12.40
CA ARG A 243 -5.60 -18.69 11.65
C ARG A 243 -5.34 -18.86 10.16
N LEU A 244 -6.40 -18.87 9.37
CA LEU A 244 -6.36 -18.85 7.92
C LEU A 244 -7.00 -17.56 7.42
N ASP A 245 -6.41 -16.95 6.41
CA ASP A 245 -6.98 -15.85 5.65
C ASP A 245 -6.68 -16.06 4.18
N THR A 246 -7.69 -15.91 3.35
CA THR A 246 -7.53 -15.99 1.89
C THR A 246 -8.45 -14.98 1.22
N ASN A 247 -7.96 -14.36 0.15
CA ASN A 247 -8.78 -13.54 -0.72
C ASN A 247 -8.43 -13.78 -2.19
N TYR A 248 -9.41 -13.51 -3.05
CA TYR A 248 -9.31 -13.54 -4.49
C TYR A 248 -10.02 -12.32 -5.08
N GLN A 249 -9.42 -11.75 -6.11
CA GLN A 249 -9.96 -10.61 -6.84
C GLN A 249 -9.69 -10.76 -8.33
N THR A 250 -10.68 -10.39 -9.13
CA THR A 250 -10.52 -10.20 -10.58
C THR A 250 -10.96 -8.79 -10.94
N SER A 251 -10.26 -8.16 -11.88
CA SER A 251 -10.55 -6.80 -12.32
C SER A 251 -10.20 -6.58 -13.79
N GLY A 252 -10.88 -5.63 -14.41
CA GLY A 252 -10.63 -5.23 -15.78
C GLY A 252 -10.97 -3.77 -16.01
N GLN A 253 -10.02 -2.95 -16.48
CA GLN A 253 -10.23 -1.54 -16.80
C GLN A 253 -9.19 -1.09 -17.84
N ARG A 254 -9.54 -0.18 -18.77
CA ARG A 254 -8.53 0.36 -19.71
C ARG A 254 -7.55 1.27 -18.97
N SER A 255 -6.26 0.99 -19.14
CA SER A 255 -5.18 1.84 -18.61
C SER A 255 -5.10 3.17 -19.36
N VAL A 256 -4.77 4.24 -18.63
CA VAL A 256 -4.69 5.61 -19.13
C VAL A 256 -3.26 6.13 -18.96
N SER A 257 -2.58 6.42 -20.07
CA SER A 257 -1.28 7.10 -20.07
C SER A 257 -1.35 8.50 -19.45
N GLY A 258 -0.25 8.91 -18.81
CA GLY A 258 -0.11 10.27 -18.30
C GLY A 258 0.24 11.26 -19.41
N TYR A 259 0.31 12.55 -19.05
CA TYR A 259 0.91 13.55 -19.93
C TYR A 259 2.43 13.54 -19.75
N GLN A 260 3.20 13.95 -20.74
CA GLN A 260 4.63 14.24 -20.56
C GLN A 260 4.91 15.74 -20.66
N LEU A 261 6.12 16.14 -20.28
CA LEU A 261 6.60 17.49 -20.55
C LEU A 261 6.66 17.73 -22.06
N VAL A 262 6.14 18.88 -22.49
CA VAL A 262 6.19 19.37 -23.87
C VAL A 262 7.58 19.96 -24.12
N GLY A 263 8.29 19.45 -25.13
CA GLY A 263 9.67 19.83 -25.40
C GLY A 263 10.64 19.49 -24.27
N GLY A 264 10.29 18.53 -23.41
CA GLY A 264 11.09 18.10 -22.24
C GLY A 264 11.26 19.13 -21.12
N SER A 265 10.61 20.30 -21.22
CA SER A 265 10.84 21.41 -20.28
C SER A 265 9.58 22.15 -19.84
N MET A 266 8.46 22.04 -20.56
CA MET A 266 7.22 22.75 -20.24
C MET A 266 6.12 21.79 -19.82
N ILE A 267 5.32 22.19 -18.83
CA ILE A 267 4.08 21.48 -18.53
C ILE A 267 3.05 21.75 -19.63
N PRO A 268 2.19 20.78 -19.99
CA PRO A 268 1.07 21.04 -20.89
C PRO A 268 0.20 22.20 -20.39
N ALA A 269 -0.15 23.14 -21.28
CA ALA A 269 -0.91 24.34 -20.92
C ALA A 269 -2.39 24.03 -20.61
N HIS A 270 -2.99 23.10 -21.36
CA HIS A 270 -4.42 22.77 -21.28
C HIS A 270 -4.66 21.25 -21.16
N PRO A 271 -4.12 20.60 -20.12
CA PRO A 271 -4.33 19.17 -19.90
C PRO A 271 -5.80 18.88 -19.60
N SER A 272 -6.35 17.85 -20.24
CA SER A 272 -7.64 17.28 -19.88
C SER A 272 -7.49 16.19 -18.83
N ARG A 273 -8.34 16.24 -17.81
CA ARG A 273 -8.45 15.19 -16.76
C ARG A 273 -9.39 14.06 -17.12
N THR A 274 -10.16 14.22 -18.21
CA THR A 274 -11.24 13.30 -18.58
C THR A 274 -11.00 12.64 -19.94
N ARG A 275 -9.91 12.99 -20.63
CA ARG A 275 -9.54 12.41 -21.93
C ARG A 275 -8.48 11.33 -21.72
N MET A 276 -8.69 10.18 -22.34
CA MET A 276 -7.67 9.16 -22.53
C MET A 276 -6.81 9.56 -23.74
N LEU A 277 -5.53 9.85 -23.50
CA LEU A 277 -4.57 10.10 -24.58
C LEU A 277 -4.32 8.80 -25.33
N GLY A 278 -4.21 8.88 -26.66
CA GLY A 278 -3.96 7.71 -27.51
C GLY A 278 -5.07 6.67 -27.47
N PHE A 279 -6.32 7.06 -27.18
CA PHE A 279 -7.44 6.11 -27.15
C PHE A 279 -7.59 5.43 -28.51
N GLU A 280 -7.53 4.10 -28.48
CA GLU A 280 -7.76 3.26 -29.64
C GLU A 280 -8.92 2.28 -29.38
N PRO A 281 -9.89 2.14 -30.31
CA PRO A 281 -11.05 1.27 -30.09
C PRO A 281 -10.66 -0.19 -29.81
N TRP A 282 -9.57 -0.68 -30.42
CA TRP A 282 -9.07 -2.04 -30.27
C TRP A 282 -8.32 -2.29 -28.95
N GLN A 283 -7.96 -1.25 -28.18
CA GLN A 283 -7.27 -1.41 -26.89
C GLN A 283 -8.13 -2.27 -25.95
N ARG A 284 -7.55 -3.36 -25.45
CA ARG A 284 -8.20 -4.22 -24.46
C ARG A 284 -8.05 -3.62 -23.06
N PRO A 285 -8.96 -3.90 -22.12
CA PRO A 285 -8.73 -3.58 -20.72
C PRO A 285 -7.49 -4.29 -20.20
N VAL A 286 -6.81 -3.69 -19.21
CA VAL A 286 -5.86 -4.42 -18.39
C VAL A 286 -6.65 -5.35 -17.48
N GLY A 287 -6.40 -6.65 -17.60
CA GLY A 287 -6.96 -7.68 -16.70
C GLY A 287 -6.00 -7.93 -15.54
N ILE A 288 -6.50 -7.99 -14.31
CA ILE A 288 -5.70 -8.42 -13.15
C ILE A 288 -6.50 -9.42 -12.33
N ASP A 289 -5.96 -10.63 -12.22
CA ASP A 289 -6.40 -11.68 -11.31
C ASP A 289 -5.38 -11.81 -10.18
N ALA A 290 -5.84 -11.74 -8.93
CA ALA A 290 -4.97 -11.80 -7.77
C ALA A 290 -5.57 -12.68 -6.67
N SER A 291 -4.76 -13.56 -6.08
CA SER A 291 -5.09 -14.31 -4.87
C SER A 291 -4.00 -14.16 -3.82
N ASN A 292 -4.40 -14.02 -2.56
CA ASN A 292 -3.49 -13.89 -1.44
C ASN A 292 -3.97 -14.73 -0.28
N SER A 293 -3.11 -15.57 0.28
CA SER A 293 -3.44 -16.48 1.38
C SER A 293 -2.37 -16.43 2.46
N THR A 294 -2.78 -16.43 3.73
CA THR A 294 -1.89 -16.53 4.89
C THR A 294 -2.39 -17.57 5.87
N LEU A 295 -1.47 -18.35 6.43
CA LEU A 295 -1.70 -19.29 7.51
C LEU A 295 -0.80 -18.91 8.68
N ARG A 296 -1.36 -18.82 9.89
CA ARG A 296 -0.61 -18.51 11.11
C ARG A 296 -0.97 -19.47 12.22
N PHE A 297 0.03 -20.07 12.84
CA PHE A 297 -0.10 -20.91 14.01
C PHE A 297 0.65 -20.29 15.19
N ASP A 298 -0.10 -19.97 16.25
CA ASP A 298 0.43 -19.44 17.51
C ASP A 298 0.40 -20.53 18.58
N TYR A 299 1.53 -20.73 19.26
CA TYR A 299 1.65 -21.67 20.37
C TYR A 299 2.29 -21.03 21.60
N ARG A 300 1.60 -21.07 22.73
CA ARG A 300 2.10 -20.58 24.02
C ARG A 300 2.66 -21.73 24.85
N PHE A 301 3.97 -21.71 25.09
CA PHE A 301 4.63 -22.70 25.96
C PHE A 301 4.42 -22.36 27.44
N SER A 302 4.48 -21.07 27.78
CA SER A 302 4.27 -20.53 29.13
C SER A 302 3.83 -19.07 29.03
N ASP A 303 3.63 -18.40 30.15
CA ASP A 303 3.31 -16.97 30.17
C ASP A 303 4.46 -16.08 29.66
N ARG A 304 5.69 -16.59 29.64
CA ARG A 304 6.87 -15.86 29.15
C ARG A 304 7.37 -16.28 27.78
N TRP A 305 6.91 -17.42 27.26
CA TRP A 305 7.46 -18.01 26.04
C TRP A 305 6.36 -18.48 25.08
N SER A 306 6.48 -18.05 23.83
CA SER A 306 5.56 -18.43 22.74
C SER A 306 6.31 -18.58 21.42
N ALA A 307 5.80 -19.43 20.54
CA ALA A 307 6.24 -19.54 19.17
C ALA A 307 5.11 -19.18 18.21
N GLN A 308 5.51 -18.67 17.06
CA GLN A 308 4.63 -18.37 15.94
C GLN A 308 5.23 -18.94 14.67
N LEU A 309 4.41 -19.67 13.91
CA LEU A 309 4.72 -20.12 12.57
C LEU A 309 3.76 -19.42 11.61
N SER A 310 4.27 -18.92 10.49
CA SER A 310 3.46 -18.24 9.47
C SER A 310 3.90 -18.65 8.08
N ALA A 311 2.94 -18.78 7.18
CA ALA A 311 3.16 -19.01 5.77
C ALA A 311 2.24 -18.09 4.95
N GLY A 312 2.73 -17.61 3.82
CA GLY A 312 2.01 -16.75 2.89
C GLY A 312 2.21 -17.21 1.45
N HIS A 313 1.17 -17.06 0.64
CA HIS A 313 1.19 -17.29 -0.79
C HIS A 313 0.40 -16.18 -1.49
N SER A 314 1.02 -15.52 -2.46
CA SER A 314 0.39 -14.50 -3.30
C SER A 314 0.66 -14.82 -4.76
N HIS A 315 -0.39 -14.81 -5.58
CA HIS A 315 -0.34 -15.13 -7.00
C HIS A 315 -1.13 -14.07 -7.77
N VAL A 316 -0.46 -13.41 -8.71
CA VAL A 316 -1.05 -12.35 -9.53
C VAL A 316 -0.76 -12.62 -10.99
N VAL A 317 -1.78 -12.52 -11.84
CA VAL A 317 -1.67 -12.56 -13.30
C VAL A 317 -2.18 -11.24 -13.86
N ILE A 318 -1.36 -10.62 -14.71
CA ILE A 318 -1.67 -9.35 -15.35
C ILE A 318 -1.72 -9.55 -16.86
N ASP A 319 -2.85 -9.19 -17.46
CA ASP A 319 -2.99 -9.03 -18.89
C ASP A 319 -2.83 -7.56 -19.24
N ASP A 320 -1.58 -7.13 -19.47
CA ASP A 320 -1.27 -5.72 -19.73
C ASP A 320 -1.53 -5.35 -21.18
N ASN A 321 -2.43 -4.40 -21.39
CA ASN A 321 -2.88 -3.96 -22.71
C ASN A 321 -3.07 -2.44 -22.69
N VAL A 322 -2.26 -1.73 -23.48
CA VAL A 322 -2.29 -0.27 -23.51
C VAL A 322 -2.08 0.23 -24.94
N ALA A 323 -2.89 1.21 -25.35
CA ALA A 323 -2.54 2.09 -26.46
C ALA A 323 -1.73 3.25 -25.85
N PHE A 324 -0.41 3.10 -25.89
CA PHE A 324 0.51 3.87 -25.06
C PHE A 324 0.82 5.21 -25.72
N ALA A 325 0.30 6.30 -25.16
CA ALA A 325 0.62 7.65 -25.59
C ALA A 325 1.93 8.10 -24.95
N TYR A 326 3.02 8.13 -25.73
CA TYR A 326 4.37 8.30 -25.21
C TYR A 326 5.33 8.85 -26.25
N GLY A 327 6.20 9.76 -25.84
CA GLY A 327 7.31 10.24 -26.65
C GLY A 327 6.88 10.92 -27.95
N CYS A 328 7.85 11.17 -28.82
CA CYS A 328 7.69 11.80 -30.12
C CYS A 328 8.78 11.32 -31.11
N PHE A 329 9.30 10.10 -30.93
CA PHE A 329 10.36 9.52 -31.76
C PHE A 329 10.05 9.58 -33.27
N TYR A 330 8.78 9.48 -33.65
CA TYR A 330 8.31 9.48 -35.04
C TYR A 330 7.62 10.79 -35.45
N SER A 331 7.43 11.73 -34.52
CA SER A 331 6.87 13.05 -34.85
C SER A 331 7.88 13.90 -35.65
N PRO A 332 7.47 14.54 -36.76
CA PRO A 332 8.30 15.50 -37.49
C PRO A 332 8.82 16.64 -36.61
N ALA A 333 8.09 17.02 -35.55
CA ALA A 333 8.49 18.08 -34.63
C ALA A 333 9.69 17.71 -33.74
N CYS A 334 10.05 16.42 -33.65
CA CYS A 334 11.21 15.92 -32.90
C CYS A 334 12.35 15.42 -33.81
N ALA A 335 12.17 15.42 -35.14
CA ALA A 335 13.14 14.89 -36.10
C ALA A 335 14.53 15.56 -36.04
N SER A 336 14.63 16.79 -35.53
CA SER A 336 15.91 17.49 -35.34
C SER A 336 16.77 16.93 -34.19
N GLY A 337 16.20 16.11 -33.30
CA GLY A 337 16.84 15.64 -32.07
C GLY A 337 16.97 16.70 -30.97
N ALA A 338 16.48 17.93 -31.18
CA ALA A 338 16.54 18.99 -30.19
C ALA A 338 15.66 18.71 -28.95
N THR A 339 14.55 17.99 -29.16
CA THR A 339 13.72 17.43 -28.09
C THR A 339 14.04 15.95 -27.98
N PRO A 340 14.35 15.42 -26.78
CA PRO A 340 14.52 13.99 -26.63
C PRO A 340 13.22 13.24 -26.97
N GLY A 341 13.33 12.17 -27.77
CA GLY A 341 12.17 11.44 -28.30
C GLY A 341 11.27 10.79 -27.23
N TRP A 342 11.72 10.70 -25.98
CA TRP A 342 10.93 10.18 -24.86
C TRP A 342 10.08 11.23 -24.13
N PHE A 343 9.95 12.43 -24.69
CA PHE A 343 9.01 13.47 -24.24
C PHE A 343 8.00 13.79 -25.33
N PHE A 344 6.90 14.48 -24.99
CA PHE A 344 6.01 15.03 -26.00
C PHE A 344 6.71 16.15 -26.78
N ALA A 345 6.41 16.24 -28.06
CA ALA A 345 7.00 17.24 -28.94
C ALA A 345 6.65 18.68 -28.52
N PRO A 346 7.42 19.71 -28.92
CA PRO A 346 7.14 21.10 -28.54
C PRO A 346 5.75 21.64 -28.97
N ASN A 347 5.18 21.08 -30.03
CA ASN A 347 3.82 21.37 -30.52
C ASN A 347 2.73 20.53 -29.82
N GLY A 348 3.12 19.62 -28.92
CA GLY A 348 2.23 18.71 -28.20
C GLY A 348 1.97 17.38 -28.89
N ASP A 349 2.69 17.03 -29.96
CA ASP A 349 2.57 15.70 -30.56
C ASP A 349 3.08 14.61 -29.62
N TYR A 350 2.45 13.45 -29.68
CA TYR A 350 2.89 12.24 -29.03
C TYR A 350 2.72 11.03 -29.94
N ASP A 351 3.59 10.03 -29.80
CA ASP A 351 3.44 8.76 -30.50
C ASP A 351 2.51 7.81 -29.73
N VAL A 352 1.83 6.95 -30.47
CA VAL A 352 0.93 5.90 -29.96
C VAL A 352 1.57 4.56 -30.27
N TYR A 353 1.70 3.72 -29.24
CA TYR A 353 2.24 2.37 -29.36
C TYR A 353 1.19 1.33 -28.97
N ASP A 354 1.08 0.24 -29.73
CA ASP A 354 0.35 -0.97 -29.34
C ASP A 354 1.21 -1.77 -28.36
N TYR A 355 0.89 -1.67 -27.07
CA TYR A 355 1.53 -2.45 -26.01
C TYR A 355 0.66 -3.62 -25.58
N ARG A 356 1.17 -4.84 -25.72
CA ARG A 356 0.52 -6.08 -25.27
C ARG A 356 1.50 -7.00 -24.57
N SER A 357 1.27 -7.22 -23.27
CA SER A 357 1.98 -8.19 -22.43
C SER A 357 0.97 -9.01 -21.61
N PRO A 358 0.35 -10.03 -22.21
CA PRO A 358 -0.57 -10.89 -21.49
C PRO A 358 0.19 -11.86 -20.57
N ASP A 359 -0.52 -12.42 -19.59
CA ASP A 359 -0.05 -13.55 -18.78
C ASP A 359 1.26 -13.23 -18.00
N ASP A 360 1.43 -11.98 -17.55
CA ASP A 360 2.52 -11.57 -16.66
C ASP A 360 2.23 -12.06 -15.24
N THR A 361 2.77 -13.23 -14.93
CA THR A 361 2.49 -13.97 -13.70
C THR A 361 3.57 -13.73 -12.64
N ARG A 362 3.15 -13.32 -11.45
CA ARG A 362 4.01 -13.08 -10.27
C ARG A 362 3.55 -13.95 -9.12
N VAL A 363 4.51 -14.65 -8.51
CA VAL A 363 4.27 -15.48 -7.33
C VAL A 363 5.22 -15.09 -6.21
N ASN A 364 4.65 -14.88 -5.03
CA ASN A 364 5.37 -14.63 -3.79
C ASN A 364 5.00 -15.73 -2.78
N ASP A 365 5.98 -16.50 -2.33
CA ASP A 365 5.84 -17.50 -1.26
C ASP A 365 6.70 -17.06 -0.07
N GLU A 366 6.14 -17.07 1.14
CA GLU A 366 6.88 -16.77 2.36
C GLU A 366 6.59 -17.78 3.46
N ALA A 367 7.61 -18.16 4.23
CA ALA A 367 7.48 -18.90 5.47
C ALA A 367 8.34 -18.22 6.55
N ARG A 368 7.80 -18.13 7.77
CA ARG A 368 8.47 -17.50 8.91
C ARG A 368 8.19 -18.27 10.19
N ALA A 369 9.22 -18.42 11.01
CA ALA A 369 9.13 -18.98 12.35
C ALA A 369 9.76 -17.99 13.34
N VAL A 370 9.07 -17.71 14.44
CA VAL A 370 9.53 -16.79 15.48
C VAL A 370 9.30 -17.40 16.86
N LEU A 371 10.31 -17.37 17.70
CA LEU A 371 10.25 -17.63 19.13
C LEU A 371 10.33 -16.30 19.87
N LYS A 372 9.39 -16.05 20.77
CA LYS A 372 9.35 -14.89 21.64
C LYS A 372 9.47 -15.32 23.09
N GLY A 373 10.27 -14.59 23.84
CA GLY A 373 10.60 -14.93 25.23
C GLY A 373 10.77 -13.70 26.09
N SER A 374 10.59 -13.86 27.40
CA SER A 374 11.10 -12.92 28.39
C SER A 374 11.85 -13.59 29.53
N PHE A 375 12.87 -12.91 30.05
CA PHE A 375 13.66 -13.35 31.19
C PHE A 375 14.33 -12.15 31.88
N ASP A 376 14.82 -12.36 33.10
CA ASP A 376 15.46 -11.31 33.91
C ASP A 376 16.94 -11.62 34.10
N THR A 377 17.79 -10.59 34.05
CA THR A 377 19.20 -10.67 34.46
C THR A 377 19.48 -9.66 35.57
N GLY A 378 19.31 -10.09 36.82
CA GLY A 378 19.36 -9.19 37.97
C GLY A 378 18.24 -8.14 37.89
N PRO A 379 18.54 -6.83 37.84
CA PRO A 379 17.53 -5.77 37.74
C PRO A 379 17.00 -5.53 36.32
N LEU A 380 17.55 -6.20 35.31
CA LEU A 380 17.20 -5.99 33.90
C LEU A 380 16.14 -6.99 33.46
N ASN A 381 15.10 -6.50 32.79
CA ASN A 381 14.11 -7.34 32.13
C ASN A 381 14.38 -7.36 30.62
N HIS A 382 14.40 -8.56 30.03
CA HIS A 382 14.64 -8.80 28.62
C HIS A 382 13.39 -9.34 27.94
N GLU A 383 13.08 -8.78 26.78
CA GLU A 383 12.09 -9.30 25.84
C GLU A 383 12.80 -9.63 24.53
N VAL A 384 12.94 -10.92 24.26
CA VAL A 384 13.70 -11.44 23.11
C VAL A 384 12.79 -12.00 22.03
N SER A 385 13.17 -11.73 20.78
CA SER A 385 12.55 -12.33 19.60
C SER A 385 13.64 -12.93 18.72
N LEU A 386 13.51 -14.22 18.40
CA LEU A 386 14.43 -14.97 17.56
C LEU A 386 13.64 -15.56 16.41
N GLY A 387 14.11 -15.44 15.17
CA GLY A 387 13.36 -15.96 14.04
C GLY A 387 14.18 -16.31 12.83
N ALA A 388 13.53 -17.04 11.94
CA ALA A 388 14.03 -17.39 10.62
C ALA A 388 12.91 -17.22 9.59
N SER A 389 13.28 -16.85 8.36
CA SER A 389 12.35 -16.74 7.25
C SER A 389 12.95 -17.23 5.94
N ALA A 390 12.07 -17.69 5.05
CA ALA A 390 12.36 -17.96 3.66
C ALA A 390 11.30 -17.25 2.80
N PHE A 391 11.73 -16.47 1.83
CA PHE A 391 10.86 -15.80 0.86
C PHE A 391 11.34 -16.16 -0.54
N ARG A 392 10.39 -16.47 -1.42
CA ARG A 392 10.62 -16.75 -2.83
C ARG A 392 9.74 -15.86 -3.67
N ARG A 393 10.31 -15.25 -4.71
CA ARG A 393 9.58 -14.61 -5.79
C ARG A 393 9.87 -15.27 -7.13
N THR A 394 8.84 -15.49 -7.93
CA THR A 394 8.98 -15.81 -9.36
C THR A 394 8.21 -14.85 -10.24
N ILE A 395 8.75 -14.57 -11.41
CA ILE A 395 8.09 -13.79 -12.46
C ILE A 395 8.18 -14.59 -13.75
N ASP A 396 7.05 -14.85 -14.37
CA ASP A 396 6.92 -15.48 -15.68
C ASP A 396 6.24 -14.47 -16.63
N ARG A 397 6.84 -14.20 -17.79
CA ARG A 397 6.34 -13.21 -18.76
C ARG A 397 6.53 -13.69 -20.19
N ARG A 398 5.75 -13.11 -21.09
CA ARG A 398 5.93 -13.24 -22.53
C ARG A 398 6.78 -12.10 -23.07
N PRO A 399 7.54 -12.31 -24.16
CA PRO A 399 7.96 -11.21 -25.03
C PRO A 399 6.73 -10.38 -25.40
N TYR A 400 6.74 -9.09 -25.06
CA TYR A 400 5.63 -8.18 -25.29
C TYR A 400 5.62 -7.67 -26.74
N VAL A 401 4.46 -7.20 -27.20
CA VAL A 401 4.39 -6.32 -28.37
C VAL A 401 4.52 -4.89 -27.89
N TYR A 402 5.35 -4.09 -28.56
CA TYR A 402 5.49 -2.65 -28.32
C TYR A 402 5.86 -1.96 -29.63
N ASP A 403 4.85 -1.75 -30.47
CA ASP A 403 5.04 -1.26 -31.83
C ASP A 403 4.38 0.10 -32.01
N TYR A 404 5.09 1.02 -32.66
CA TYR A 404 4.53 2.29 -33.09
C TYR A 404 3.38 2.06 -34.08
N VAL A 405 2.24 2.72 -33.84
CA VAL A 405 1.06 2.63 -34.72
C VAL A 405 0.65 3.99 -35.31
N GLY A 406 1.08 5.10 -34.72
CA GLY A 406 0.78 6.43 -35.24
C GLY A 406 1.18 7.56 -34.29
N THR A 407 1.00 8.81 -34.74
CA THR A 407 1.27 10.02 -33.95
C THR A 407 -0.02 10.85 -33.86
N ALA A 408 -0.33 11.36 -32.66
CA ALA A 408 -1.48 12.22 -32.38
C ALA A 408 -1.03 13.46 -31.58
N ASN A 409 -1.95 14.38 -31.25
CA ASN A 409 -1.60 15.60 -30.53
C ASN A 409 -2.42 15.81 -29.24
N ILE A 410 -1.80 16.32 -28.18
CA ILE A 410 -2.50 16.60 -26.90
C ILE A 410 -3.61 17.66 -27.01
N ASN A 411 -3.71 18.40 -28.09
CA ASN A 411 -4.80 19.37 -28.29
C ASN A 411 -5.93 18.81 -29.15
N GLU A 412 -5.76 17.62 -29.74
CA GLU A 412 -6.81 16.95 -30.50
C GLU A 412 -7.87 16.36 -29.57
N VAL A 413 -9.12 16.72 -29.80
CA VAL A 413 -10.25 16.23 -28.99
C VAL A 413 -10.57 14.78 -29.34
N ASP A 414 -10.52 14.47 -30.63
CA ASP A 414 -10.77 13.16 -31.24
C ASP A 414 -9.60 12.81 -32.18
N PRO A 415 -8.52 12.19 -31.66
CA PRO A 415 -7.39 11.80 -32.49
C PRO A 415 -7.79 10.70 -33.51
N PRO A 416 -7.07 10.56 -34.63
CA PRO A 416 -7.30 9.47 -35.58
C PRO A 416 -7.07 8.11 -34.92
N TYR A 417 -7.75 7.08 -35.43
CA TYR A 417 -7.51 5.70 -35.01
C TYR A 417 -6.48 5.04 -35.92
N PHE A 418 -5.57 4.31 -35.29
CA PHE A 418 -4.52 3.58 -35.98
C PHE A 418 -4.83 2.08 -36.02
N ALA A 419 -4.30 1.37 -37.02
CA ALA A 419 -4.38 -0.08 -37.04
C ALA A 419 -3.48 -0.66 -35.94
N PRO A 420 -3.92 -1.69 -35.19
CA PRO A 420 -3.06 -2.35 -34.22
C PRO A 420 -1.90 -3.07 -34.92
N SER A 421 -0.84 -3.36 -34.17
CA SER A 421 0.28 -4.11 -34.72
C SER A 421 -0.15 -5.53 -35.15
N PRO A 422 0.33 -6.03 -36.31
CA PRO A 422 0.10 -7.42 -36.70
C PRO A 422 0.87 -8.41 -35.82
N ASN A 423 1.89 -7.95 -35.09
CA ASN A 423 2.71 -8.79 -34.22
C ASN A 423 1.89 -9.36 -33.06
N GLN A 424 2.35 -10.47 -32.51
CA GLN A 424 1.72 -11.13 -31.37
C GLN A 424 2.75 -11.37 -30.27
N PRO A 425 2.33 -11.35 -28.99
CA PRO A 425 3.20 -11.70 -27.89
C PRO A 425 3.78 -13.11 -28.05
N GLY A 426 5.02 -13.30 -27.60
CA GLY A 426 5.71 -14.58 -27.67
C GLY A 426 5.22 -15.63 -26.66
N PRO A 427 5.89 -16.79 -26.59
CA PRO A 427 5.64 -17.78 -25.54
C PRO A 427 6.07 -17.24 -24.16
N SER A 428 5.42 -17.72 -23.09
CA SER A 428 5.78 -17.32 -21.72
C SER A 428 7.08 -18.01 -21.29
N ALA A 429 7.95 -17.27 -20.61
CA ALA A 429 9.21 -17.74 -20.06
C ALA A 429 9.43 -17.19 -18.64
N ARG A 430 10.18 -17.94 -17.84
CA ARG A 430 10.65 -17.49 -16.53
C ARG A 430 11.57 -16.30 -16.71
N ARG A 431 11.25 -15.16 -16.12
CA ARG A 431 12.08 -13.94 -16.11
C ARG A 431 12.86 -13.74 -14.82
N LEU A 432 12.31 -14.17 -13.68
CA LEU A 432 12.96 -14.00 -12.37
C LEU A 432 12.71 -15.18 -11.45
N THR A 433 13.75 -15.65 -10.77
CA THR A 433 13.61 -16.44 -9.54
C THR A 433 14.49 -15.83 -8.47
N SER A 434 13.88 -15.30 -7.40
CA SER A 434 14.57 -14.67 -6.29
C SER A 434 14.26 -15.40 -4.98
N TRP A 435 15.30 -15.80 -4.25
CA TRP A 435 15.20 -16.45 -2.95
C TRP A 435 15.89 -15.60 -1.90
N GLN A 436 15.22 -15.44 -0.75
CA GLN A 436 15.75 -14.78 0.42
C GLN A 436 15.63 -15.72 1.61
N HIS A 437 16.75 -16.05 2.24
CA HIS A 437 16.76 -16.80 3.49
C HIS A 437 17.35 -15.91 4.56
N SER A 438 16.66 -15.81 5.70
CA SER A 438 17.08 -14.92 6.77
C SER A 438 17.03 -15.58 8.13
N VAL A 439 17.93 -15.14 9.01
CA VAL A 439 17.84 -15.34 10.45
C VAL A 439 17.90 -13.98 11.13
N PHE A 440 17.17 -13.80 12.21
CA PHE A 440 17.11 -12.52 12.91
C PHE A 440 16.91 -12.70 14.41
N ALA A 441 17.39 -11.69 15.14
CA ALA A 441 17.27 -11.62 16.58
C ALA A 441 17.08 -10.16 17.01
N LEU A 442 16.31 -9.95 18.07
CA LEU A 442 16.15 -8.67 18.75
C LEU A 442 16.04 -8.92 20.25
N ASP A 443 16.73 -8.12 21.05
CA ASP A 443 16.55 -8.02 22.49
C ASP A 443 16.10 -6.60 22.85
N ARG A 444 15.01 -6.51 23.61
CA ARG A 444 14.52 -5.27 24.22
C ARG A 444 14.77 -5.37 25.72
N VAL A 445 15.65 -4.51 26.20
CA VAL A 445 16.11 -4.47 27.59
C VAL A 445 15.45 -3.29 28.29
N HIS A 446 14.71 -3.55 29.35
CA HIS A 446 14.14 -2.53 30.23
C HIS A 446 15.13 -2.19 31.35
N LEU A 447 15.53 -0.92 31.43
CA LEU A 447 16.47 -0.36 32.40
C LEU A 447 15.68 0.45 33.44
N GLY A 448 15.06 -0.23 34.39
CA GLY A 448 14.11 0.39 35.32
C GLY A 448 12.84 0.86 34.61
N PRO A 449 12.06 1.79 35.20
CA PRO A 449 10.74 2.16 34.69
C PRO A 449 10.74 3.16 33.52
N GLN A 450 11.87 3.79 33.21
CA GLN A 450 11.91 4.94 32.30
C GLN A 450 12.76 4.74 31.05
N TRP A 451 13.56 3.68 30.98
CA TRP A 451 14.54 3.51 29.91
C TRP A 451 14.41 2.14 29.27
N GLN A 452 14.49 2.11 27.95
CA GLN A 452 14.54 0.86 27.19
C GLN A 452 15.62 0.96 26.11
N VAL A 453 16.26 -0.17 25.85
CA VAL A 453 17.27 -0.30 24.79
C VAL A 453 16.87 -1.48 23.92
N LEU A 454 16.82 -1.28 22.61
CA LEU A 454 16.60 -2.34 21.63
C LEU A 454 17.89 -2.56 20.85
N LEU A 455 18.32 -3.81 20.74
CA LEU A 455 19.47 -4.22 19.94
C LEU A 455 19.14 -5.49 19.18
N GLY A 456 19.33 -5.47 17.87
CA GLY A 456 19.05 -6.62 17.03
C GLY A 456 19.55 -6.46 15.60
N GLY A 457 19.18 -7.43 14.79
CA GLY A 457 19.49 -7.39 13.37
C GLY A 457 19.05 -8.65 12.64
N ARG A 458 19.10 -8.56 11.32
CA ARG A 458 18.79 -9.65 10.39
C ARG A 458 19.98 -9.95 9.51
N LEU A 459 20.33 -11.22 9.37
CA LEU A 459 21.24 -11.70 8.35
C LEU A 459 20.41 -12.21 7.17
N VAL A 460 20.54 -11.59 6.01
CA VAL A 460 19.84 -11.96 4.78
C VAL A 460 20.80 -12.60 3.80
N ARG A 461 20.42 -13.75 3.23
CA ARG A 461 21.06 -14.37 2.08
C ARG A 461 20.10 -14.33 0.89
N LEU A 462 20.45 -13.51 -0.09
CA LEU A 462 19.75 -13.33 -1.36
C LEU A 462 20.43 -14.19 -2.45
N HIS A 463 19.62 -14.90 -3.22
CA HIS A 463 20.02 -15.57 -4.45
C HIS A 463 18.97 -15.30 -5.52
N GLU A 464 19.34 -14.49 -6.51
CA GLU A 464 18.45 -14.02 -7.55
C GLU A 464 18.99 -14.39 -8.92
N ARG A 465 18.15 -15.01 -9.74
CA ARG A 465 18.45 -15.37 -11.11
C ARG A 465 17.47 -14.68 -12.03
N ALA A 466 17.99 -13.89 -12.96
CA ALA A 466 17.23 -13.28 -14.04
C ALA A 466 17.56 -13.98 -15.36
N TYR A 467 16.58 -13.97 -16.24
CA TYR A 467 16.61 -14.66 -17.52
C TYR A 467 16.06 -13.73 -18.60
N ASP A 468 16.47 -13.93 -19.85
CA ASP A 468 16.01 -13.19 -21.02
C ASP A 468 14.59 -13.61 -21.45
N ASP A 469 14.12 -13.10 -22.58
CA ASP A 469 12.78 -13.36 -23.11
C ASP A 469 12.64 -14.74 -23.76
N ALA A 470 13.77 -15.39 -24.07
CA ALA A 470 13.86 -16.79 -24.45
C ALA A 470 14.05 -17.74 -23.24
N GLY A 471 14.18 -17.20 -22.02
CA GLY A 471 14.41 -17.95 -20.78
C GLY A 471 15.86 -18.38 -20.57
N ALA A 472 16.83 -17.83 -21.30
CA ALA A 472 18.25 -18.07 -21.08
C ALA A 472 18.77 -17.24 -19.89
N PRO A 473 19.73 -17.75 -19.08
CA PRO A 473 20.24 -17.00 -17.93
C PRO A 473 20.97 -15.72 -18.35
N GLU A 474 20.52 -14.57 -17.83
CA GLU A 474 21.18 -13.27 -18.01
C GLU A 474 22.02 -12.87 -16.79
N ARG A 475 21.54 -13.21 -15.59
CA ARG A 475 22.18 -12.81 -14.32
C ARG A 475 21.98 -13.85 -13.23
N ASP A 476 23.04 -14.09 -12.45
CA ASP A 476 22.99 -14.76 -11.13
C ASP A 476 23.62 -13.83 -10.09
N THR A 477 22.81 -13.32 -9.17
CA THR A 477 23.22 -12.46 -8.06
C THR A 477 23.14 -13.22 -6.76
N ARG A 478 24.26 -13.31 -6.04
CA ARG A 478 24.33 -13.87 -4.69
C ARG A 478 24.89 -12.84 -3.73
N LEU A 479 24.12 -12.54 -2.69
CA LEU A 479 24.46 -11.52 -1.72
C LEU A 479 24.13 -12.00 -0.31
N SER A 480 25.04 -11.76 0.61
CA SER A 480 24.80 -11.93 2.04
C SER A 480 25.00 -10.59 2.73
N LYS A 481 24.05 -10.17 3.56
CA LYS A 481 24.13 -8.87 4.24
C LYS A 481 23.57 -8.94 5.65
N ALA A 482 24.27 -8.28 6.58
CA ALA A 482 23.77 -8.01 7.92
C ALA A 482 23.05 -6.65 7.93
N LEU A 483 21.87 -6.62 8.54
CA LEU A 483 20.99 -5.47 8.65
C LEU A 483 20.75 -5.19 10.15
N PRO A 484 21.63 -4.40 10.81
CA PRO A 484 21.47 -4.09 12.22
C PRO A 484 20.32 -3.11 12.47
N GLN A 485 19.74 -3.20 13.67
CA GLN A 485 18.75 -2.27 14.20
C GLN A 485 19.04 -2.01 15.67
N ALA A 486 19.04 -0.74 16.06
CA ALA A 486 19.25 -0.31 17.43
C ALA A 486 18.34 0.86 17.78
N ALA A 487 17.85 0.92 19.01
CA ALA A 487 17.12 2.07 19.51
C ALA A 487 17.32 2.28 21.01
N VAL A 488 17.18 3.52 21.45
CA VAL A 488 17.07 3.88 22.87
C VAL A 488 15.78 4.66 23.04
N LEU A 489 15.00 4.31 24.06
CA LEU A 489 13.76 4.99 24.42
C LEU A 489 13.87 5.54 25.83
N TRP A 490 13.30 6.73 26.01
CA TRP A 490 13.12 7.36 27.31
C TRP A 490 11.65 7.72 27.52
N GLN A 491 11.11 7.23 28.64
CA GLN A 491 9.72 7.31 29.04
C GLN A 491 9.63 7.98 30.42
N PRO A 492 9.77 9.32 30.50
CA PRO A 492 9.70 10.03 31.78
C PRO A 492 8.35 9.88 32.49
N THR A 493 7.29 9.67 31.70
CA THR A 493 5.92 9.42 32.16
C THR A 493 5.29 8.32 31.30
N THR A 494 4.15 7.77 31.71
CA THR A 494 3.41 6.76 30.92
C THR A 494 2.81 7.32 29.63
N GLN A 495 2.67 8.64 29.50
CA GLN A 495 2.08 9.30 28.33
C GLN A 495 3.13 9.73 27.30
N LEU A 496 4.39 9.88 27.70
CA LEU A 496 5.44 10.46 26.87
C LEU A 496 6.55 9.44 26.63
N THR A 497 6.72 9.05 25.36
CA THR A 497 7.82 8.22 24.89
C THR A 497 8.67 9.01 23.90
N THR A 498 9.96 9.12 24.15
CA THR A 498 10.93 9.65 23.19
C THR A 498 11.88 8.55 22.77
N TYR A 499 12.38 8.60 21.54
CA TYR A 499 13.31 7.59 21.05
C TYR A 499 14.33 8.17 20.07
N VAL A 500 15.46 7.47 19.97
CA VAL A 500 16.39 7.57 18.85
C VAL A 500 16.64 6.16 18.33
N SER A 501 16.58 5.98 17.02
CA SER A 501 16.79 4.69 16.36
C SER A 501 17.72 4.80 15.16
N TYR A 502 18.44 3.71 14.92
CA TYR A 502 19.25 3.46 13.74
C TYR A 502 18.88 2.11 13.15
N SER A 503 18.78 2.06 11.82
CA SER A 503 18.53 0.81 11.11
C SER A 503 19.22 0.82 9.75
N GLU A 504 19.48 -0.39 9.24
CA GLU A 504 19.84 -0.62 7.84
C GLU A 504 18.81 -1.52 7.15
N SER A 505 18.66 -1.36 5.85
CA SER A 505 17.82 -2.21 5.02
C SER A 505 18.48 -2.44 3.67
N LEU A 506 18.21 -3.60 3.07
CA LEU A 506 18.64 -3.92 1.72
C LEU A 506 17.43 -3.74 0.80
N SER A 507 17.61 -3.13 -0.36
CA SER A 507 16.60 -3.11 -1.41
C SER A 507 17.17 -3.73 -2.69
N LEU A 508 16.30 -4.24 -3.55
CA LEU A 508 16.70 -4.74 -4.86
C LEU A 508 17.23 -3.59 -5.72
N GLY A 509 18.15 -3.90 -6.64
CA GLY A 509 18.60 -2.93 -7.62
C GLY A 509 17.54 -2.74 -8.70
N ASN A 510 17.47 -1.54 -9.27
CA ASN A 510 16.55 -1.26 -10.38
C ASN A 510 17.10 -1.80 -11.70
N GLU A 511 16.19 -2.13 -12.60
CA GLU A 511 16.49 -2.41 -14.00
C GLU A 511 16.77 -1.11 -14.75
N ALA A 512 17.83 -1.08 -15.54
CA ALA A 512 18.17 0.06 -16.39
C ALA A 512 17.06 0.31 -17.42
N PRO A 513 16.57 1.55 -17.56
CA PRO A 513 15.56 1.88 -18.55
C PRO A 513 16.02 1.55 -19.98
N TYR A 514 15.10 1.10 -20.83
CA TYR A 514 15.39 0.61 -22.19
C TYR A 514 16.07 1.65 -23.10
N TRP A 515 15.89 2.94 -22.82
CA TRP A 515 16.48 4.06 -23.56
C TRP A 515 17.89 4.45 -23.08
N THR A 516 18.47 3.70 -22.14
CA THR A 516 19.87 3.88 -21.72
C THR A 516 20.77 2.88 -22.43
N SER A 517 22.07 3.21 -22.54
CA SER A 517 23.07 2.37 -23.22
C SER A 517 23.20 0.94 -22.64
N ASN A 518 22.73 0.74 -21.40
CA ASN A 518 22.71 -0.53 -20.69
C ASN A 518 21.29 -0.99 -20.33
N GLY A 519 20.27 -0.59 -21.09
CA GLY A 519 18.86 -0.96 -20.88
C GLY A 519 18.65 -2.46 -20.64
N GLY A 520 17.76 -2.81 -19.71
CA GLY A 520 17.51 -4.19 -19.26
C GLY A 520 18.51 -4.72 -18.22
N THR A 521 19.64 -4.03 -18.00
CA THR A 521 20.60 -4.45 -16.97
C THR A 521 20.07 -4.09 -15.57
N THR A 522 19.83 -5.08 -14.70
CA THR A 522 19.57 -4.80 -13.27
C THR A 522 20.85 -4.48 -12.53
N LEU A 523 20.86 -3.33 -11.84
CA LEU A 523 21.99 -2.88 -11.04
C LEU A 523 22.10 -3.62 -9.70
N ALA A 524 23.17 -3.36 -8.96
CA ALA A 524 23.40 -3.97 -7.66
C ALA A 524 22.32 -3.58 -6.62
N PRO A 525 22.03 -4.45 -5.64
CA PRO A 525 21.20 -4.11 -4.49
C PRO A 525 21.71 -2.89 -3.72
N LEU A 526 20.78 -2.13 -3.15
CA LEU A 526 21.04 -0.86 -2.48
C LEU A 526 20.95 -1.04 -0.96
N LEU A 527 22.04 -0.72 -0.26
CA LEU A 527 22.06 -0.68 1.21
C LEU A 527 21.61 0.70 1.69
N ALA A 528 20.40 0.78 2.23
CA ALA A 528 19.88 1.98 2.83
C ALA A 528 20.17 2.05 4.33
N ARG A 529 20.34 3.27 4.84
CA ARG A 529 20.56 3.56 6.26
C ARG A 529 19.62 4.66 6.72
N GLN A 530 19.13 4.54 7.95
CA GLN A 530 18.27 5.54 8.58
C GLN A 530 18.73 5.82 10.00
N ALA A 531 18.76 7.10 10.33
CA ALA A 531 18.68 7.56 11.71
C ALA A 531 17.36 8.32 11.90
N GLU A 532 16.67 8.05 13.01
CA GLU A 532 15.42 8.70 13.36
C GLU A 532 15.42 9.08 14.84
N ALA A 533 14.88 10.25 15.16
CA ALA A 533 14.59 10.67 16.52
C ALA A 533 13.12 11.08 16.58
N GLY A 534 12.37 10.58 17.55
CA GLY A 534 10.94 10.82 17.63
C GLY A 534 10.40 10.99 19.04
N VAL A 535 9.19 11.54 19.10
CA VAL A 535 8.41 11.71 20.31
C VAL A 535 6.98 11.26 20.05
N LYS A 536 6.40 10.56 21.03
CA LYS A 536 5.02 10.07 21.04
C LYS A 536 4.38 10.51 22.34
N TYR A 537 3.23 11.16 22.24
CA TYR A 537 2.50 11.68 23.38
C TYR A 537 1.04 11.23 23.33
N ALA A 538 0.65 10.41 24.30
CA ALA A 538 -0.73 10.04 24.54
C ALA A 538 -1.42 11.20 25.29
N TRP A 539 -2.01 12.13 24.52
CA TRP A 539 -2.75 13.27 25.07
C TRP A 539 -3.97 12.82 25.88
N SER A 540 -4.59 11.72 25.47
CA SER A 540 -5.62 10.99 26.21
C SER A 540 -5.67 9.52 25.75
N ASP A 541 -6.47 8.67 26.40
CA ASP A 541 -6.70 7.27 26.02
C ASP A 541 -7.32 7.08 24.61
N ALA A 542 -7.67 8.18 23.94
CA ALA A 542 -8.26 8.18 22.62
C ALA A 542 -7.60 9.21 21.66
N LEU A 543 -6.53 9.92 22.05
CA LEU A 543 -5.82 10.87 21.19
C LEU A 543 -4.31 10.74 21.34
N SER A 544 -3.66 10.40 20.23
CA SER A 544 -2.21 10.28 20.15
C SER A 544 -1.62 11.37 19.25
N LEU A 545 -0.50 11.94 19.70
CA LEU A 545 0.32 12.88 18.96
C LEU A 545 1.71 12.27 18.76
N SER A 546 2.31 12.46 17.59
CA SER A 546 3.70 12.07 17.35
C SER A 546 4.42 13.04 16.45
N ALA A 547 5.73 13.12 16.64
CA ALA A 547 6.63 13.82 15.73
C ALA A 547 7.93 13.02 15.55
N ALA A 548 8.51 13.08 14.35
CA ALA A 548 9.77 12.41 14.04
C ALA A 548 10.66 13.29 13.16
N LEU A 549 11.95 13.33 13.47
CA LEU A 549 13.02 13.84 12.63
C LEU A 549 13.78 12.63 12.09
N TYR A 550 13.90 12.53 10.76
CA TYR A 550 14.55 11.40 10.12
C TYR A 550 15.60 11.86 9.11
N ARG A 551 16.59 10.98 8.89
CA ARG A 551 17.51 11.06 7.76
C ARG A 551 17.71 9.66 7.19
N LEU A 552 17.25 9.45 5.96
CA LEU A 552 17.52 8.27 5.16
C LEU A 552 18.59 8.56 4.12
N ARG A 553 19.39 7.55 3.81
CA ARG A 553 20.38 7.59 2.74
C ARG A 553 20.45 6.23 2.06
N GLN A 554 20.41 6.22 0.74
CA GLN A 554 20.73 5.06 -0.10
C GLN A 554 21.68 5.45 -1.22
N PRO A 555 22.45 4.52 -1.83
CA PRO A 555 23.13 4.79 -3.08
C PRO A 555 22.10 5.20 -4.16
N TYR A 556 22.47 6.15 -5.02
CA TYR A 556 21.53 6.68 -6.01
C TYR A 556 21.70 5.97 -7.35
N GLN A 557 20.58 5.51 -7.93
CA GLN A 557 20.53 4.93 -9.27
C GLN A 557 19.80 5.89 -10.20
N PHE A 558 20.46 6.33 -11.27
CA PHE A 558 19.92 7.32 -12.19
C PHE A 558 20.54 7.19 -13.59
N ALA A 559 19.84 7.76 -14.59
CA ALA A 559 20.35 7.87 -15.95
C ALA A 559 21.33 9.04 -16.03
N ARG A 560 22.62 8.75 -16.02
CA ARG A 560 23.68 9.76 -16.08
C ARG A 560 23.92 10.16 -17.54
N PRO A 561 23.86 11.46 -17.88
CA PRO A 561 24.22 11.94 -19.20
C PRO A 561 25.67 11.57 -19.54
N ASP A 562 25.90 11.08 -20.75
CA ASP A 562 27.24 10.77 -21.26
C ASP A 562 27.28 10.81 -22.80
N SER A 563 28.37 10.31 -23.40
CA SER A 563 28.62 10.34 -24.84
C SER A 563 28.20 9.06 -25.58
N THR A 564 27.35 8.21 -24.99
CA THR A 564 26.77 7.05 -25.67
C THR A 564 25.78 7.48 -26.75
N ALA A 565 25.39 6.59 -27.65
CA ALA A 565 24.42 6.92 -28.71
C ALA A 565 23.05 7.28 -28.14
N GLU A 566 22.69 6.64 -27.03
CA GLU A 566 21.51 6.88 -26.23
C GLU A 566 21.60 8.18 -25.40
N GLY A 567 22.81 8.73 -25.24
CA GLY A 567 23.11 9.93 -24.46
C GLY A 567 23.11 9.72 -22.95
N PHE A 568 22.80 8.50 -22.47
CA PHE A 568 22.70 8.17 -21.06
C PHE A 568 23.12 6.73 -20.78
N THR A 569 23.83 6.54 -19.67
CA THR A 569 24.04 5.23 -19.03
C THR A 569 23.36 5.22 -17.66
N PHE A 570 22.61 4.16 -17.35
CA PHE A 570 22.03 3.97 -16.03
C PHE A 570 23.09 3.47 -15.06
N VAL A 571 23.38 4.26 -14.02
CA VAL A 571 24.49 4.01 -13.09
C VAL A 571 24.03 4.07 -11.65
N GLN A 572 24.76 3.38 -10.77
CA GLN A 572 24.69 3.57 -9.33
C GLN A 572 25.88 4.44 -8.89
N GLN A 573 25.64 5.73 -8.64
CA GLN A 573 26.69 6.68 -8.28
C GLN A 573 26.16 7.75 -7.32
N GLY A 574 26.94 8.09 -6.30
CA GLY A 574 26.51 9.03 -5.27
C GLY A 574 25.43 8.44 -4.36
N ASN A 575 24.65 9.31 -3.74
CA ASN A 575 23.64 8.95 -2.74
C ASN A 575 22.39 9.81 -2.90
N GLU A 576 21.24 9.21 -2.65
CA GLU A 576 19.97 9.89 -2.50
C GLU A 576 19.68 10.00 -1.00
N VAL A 577 19.55 11.22 -0.51
CA VAL A 577 19.46 11.54 0.92
C VAL A 577 18.17 12.29 1.19
N HIS A 578 17.29 11.69 1.99
CA HIS A 578 16.00 12.24 2.36
C HIS A 578 16.01 12.57 3.85
N SER A 579 15.99 13.85 4.19
CA SER A 579 15.90 14.34 5.57
C SER A 579 14.58 15.07 5.77
N GLY A 580 13.87 14.80 6.86
CA GLY A 580 12.56 15.41 7.05
C GLY A 580 12.03 15.39 8.47
N LEU A 581 10.97 16.18 8.66
CA LEU A 581 10.21 16.35 9.89
C LEU A 581 8.77 15.90 9.62
N GLU A 582 8.28 14.96 10.42
CA GLU A 582 6.92 14.45 10.38
C GLU A 582 6.18 14.83 11.67
N PHE A 583 4.90 15.17 11.52
CA PHE A 583 3.97 15.36 12.64
C PHE A 583 2.68 14.60 12.34
N ASN A 584 2.16 13.86 13.31
CA ASN A 584 0.89 13.15 13.17
C ASN A 584 0.04 13.31 14.43
N ALA A 585 -1.26 13.42 14.25
CA ALA A 585 -2.26 13.37 15.30
C ALA A 585 -3.39 12.46 14.86
N ALA A 586 -3.85 11.57 15.73
CA ALA A 586 -4.96 10.67 15.40
C ALA A 586 -5.78 10.36 16.65
N GLY A 587 -7.10 10.49 16.52
CA GLY A 587 -8.03 10.11 17.57
C GLY A 587 -9.15 11.12 17.85
N GLN A 588 -9.61 11.14 19.09
CA GLN A 588 -10.75 11.89 19.56
C GLN A 588 -10.32 13.14 20.35
N VAL A 589 -10.64 14.32 19.82
CA VAL A 589 -10.30 15.62 20.44
C VAL A 589 -11.35 16.05 21.47
N SER A 590 -12.62 15.70 21.24
CA SER A 590 -13.73 15.89 22.18
C SER A 590 -14.81 14.84 21.94
N ASP A 591 -15.87 14.81 22.74
CA ASP A 591 -17.02 13.89 22.58
C ASP A 591 -17.65 13.93 21.17
N ASN A 592 -17.51 15.07 20.49
CA ASN A 592 -18.12 15.32 19.20
C ASN A 592 -17.11 15.48 18.05
N LEU A 593 -15.80 15.48 18.31
CA LEU A 593 -14.79 15.73 17.28
C LEU A 593 -13.72 14.64 17.29
N ARG A 594 -13.57 13.97 16.15
CA ARG A 594 -12.46 13.07 15.85
C ARG A 594 -11.67 13.63 14.68
N LEU A 595 -10.36 13.37 14.66
CA LEU A 595 -9.52 13.78 13.55
C LEU A 595 -8.37 12.82 13.28
N THR A 596 -7.86 12.91 12.06
CA THR A 596 -6.48 12.56 11.73
C THR A 596 -5.82 13.76 11.07
N ALA A 597 -4.59 14.07 11.47
CA ALA A 597 -3.79 15.13 10.88
C ALA A 597 -2.38 14.62 10.66
N SER A 598 -1.78 14.98 9.52
CA SER A 598 -0.41 14.65 9.19
C SER A 598 0.26 15.80 8.45
N LEU A 599 1.55 16.00 8.71
CA LEU A 599 2.40 16.98 8.04
C LEU A 599 3.78 16.36 7.83
N ASN A 600 4.33 16.53 6.62
CA ASN A 600 5.66 16.07 6.26
C ASN A 600 6.43 17.19 5.56
N LEU A 601 7.54 17.62 6.16
CA LEU A 601 8.51 18.54 5.61
C LEU A 601 9.75 17.76 5.22
N ILE A 602 10.09 17.74 3.92
CA ILE A 602 11.16 16.88 3.41
C ILE A 602 12.11 17.63 2.48
N GLN A 603 13.41 17.39 2.68
CA GLN A 603 14.47 17.71 1.75
C GLN A 603 15.04 16.39 1.20
N ALA A 604 14.80 16.13 -0.09
CA ALA A 604 15.25 14.94 -0.80
C ALA A 604 16.26 15.38 -1.85
N ARG A 605 17.54 15.01 -1.71
CA ARG A 605 18.61 15.45 -2.63
C ARG A 605 19.50 14.30 -3.08
N ALA A 606 20.01 14.40 -4.30
CA ALA A 606 21.11 13.57 -4.77
C ALA A 606 22.46 14.25 -4.44
N GLU A 607 23.43 13.49 -3.92
CA GLU A 607 24.74 13.95 -3.45
C GLU A 607 25.85 13.06 -4.04
N GLY A 608 26.93 13.66 -4.54
CA GLY A 608 28.10 12.91 -5.05
C GLY A 608 27.83 12.13 -6.35
N THR A 609 26.88 12.60 -7.16
CA THR A 609 26.46 12.01 -8.43
C THR A 609 27.49 12.24 -9.55
N GLY A 610 28.28 13.31 -9.47
CA GLY A 610 29.16 13.76 -10.56
C GLY A 610 28.41 14.27 -11.80
N ALA A 611 27.08 14.42 -11.73
CA ALA A 611 26.24 14.87 -12.83
C ALA A 611 25.51 16.17 -12.43
N PRO A 612 25.88 17.34 -13.00
CA PRO A 612 25.32 18.63 -12.58
C PRO A 612 23.79 18.72 -12.63
N ALA A 613 23.15 17.99 -13.54
CA ALA A 613 21.69 17.94 -13.66
C ALA A 613 20.99 17.26 -12.47
N TYR A 614 21.72 16.49 -11.64
CA TYR A 614 21.20 15.78 -10.47
C TYR A 614 21.81 16.31 -9.17
N GLU A 615 23.09 16.69 -9.19
CA GLU A 615 23.84 17.07 -8.01
C GLU A 615 23.18 18.20 -7.22
N GLY A 616 22.85 17.93 -5.95
CA GLY A 616 22.26 18.88 -5.03
C GLY A 616 20.83 19.30 -5.35
N HIS A 617 20.19 18.77 -6.39
CA HIS A 617 18.82 19.13 -6.75
C HIS A 617 17.79 18.35 -5.92
N GLN A 618 16.57 18.90 -5.82
CA GLN A 618 15.46 18.17 -5.19
C GLN A 618 15.06 17.00 -6.09
N VAL A 619 14.91 15.80 -5.52
CA VAL A 619 14.46 14.61 -6.26
C VAL A 619 13.09 14.86 -6.90
N VAL A 620 12.93 14.40 -8.14
CA VAL A 620 11.69 14.47 -8.91
C VAL A 620 10.55 13.78 -8.15
N ASN A 621 9.34 14.32 -8.25
CA ASN A 621 8.15 13.78 -7.60
C ASN A 621 8.14 13.80 -6.05
N VAL A 622 9.07 14.52 -5.40
CA VAL A 622 9.09 14.69 -3.94
C VAL A 622 8.84 16.16 -3.56
N PRO A 623 7.57 16.58 -3.33
CA PRO A 623 7.24 17.90 -2.82
C PRO A 623 7.87 18.14 -1.45
N ARG A 624 8.33 19.37 -1.19
CA ARG A 624 8.99 19.73 0.07
C ARG A 624 8.07 19.76 1.29
N LEU A 625 6.77 20.00 1.06
CA LEU A 625 5.77 20.02 2.11
C LEU A 625 4.50 19.33 1.61
N ARG A 626 4.01 18.38 2.40
CA ARG A 626 2.66 17.83 2.31
C ARG A 626 1.95 17.96 3.65
N SER A 627 0.65 18.13 3.62
CA SER A 627 -0.21 18.03 4.79
C SER A 627 -1.56 17.44 4.43
N ALA A 628 -2.12 16.66 5.35
CA ALA A 628 -3.47 16.12 5.26
C ALA A 628 -4.19 16.26 6.60
N LEU A 629 -5.46 16.65 6.56
CA LEU A 629 -6.35 16.73 7.70
C LEU A 629 -7.68 16.08 7.32
N TYR A 630 -8.20 15.23 8.20
CA TYR A 630 -9.52 14.67 8.09
C TYR A 630 -10.24 14.79 9.43
N VAL A 631 -11.51 15.20 9.41
CA VAL A 631 -12.32 15.44 10.60
C VAL A 631 -13.67 14.75 10.49
N ASP A 632 -14.14 14.22 11.61
CA ASP A 632 -15.51 13.71 11.82
C ASP A 632 -16.11 14.47 13.01
N TYR A 633 -17.10 15.32 12.71
CA TYR A 633 -17.78 16.15 13.68
C TYR A 633 -19.24 15.73 13.85
N ARG A 634 -19.58 15.16 15.00
CA ARG A 634 -20.94 14.80 15.38
C ARG A 634 -21.70 16.05 15.82
N LEU A 635 -22.87 16.30 15.23
CA LEU A 635 -23.68 17.45 15.60
C LEU A 635 -24.35 17.24 16.97
N PRO A 636 -24.13 18.11 17.97
CA PRO A 636 -24.70 17.92 19.30
C PRO A 636 -26.24 17.88 19.32
N PHE A 637 -26.88 18.67 18.45
CA PHE A 637 -28.34 18.73 18.31
C PHE A 637 -28.92 17.65 17.38
N ALA A 638 -28.06 16.91 16.67
CA ALA A 638 -28.46 15.80 15.80
C ALA A 638 -27.41 14.67 15.89
N PRO A 639 -27.34 13.91 17.00
CA PRO A 639 -26.21 13.00 17.28
C PRO A 639 -26.03 11.85 16.28
N ARG A 640 -27.06 11.60 15.46
CA ARG A 640 -27.04 10.60 14.38
C ARG A 640 -26.39 11.12 13.10
N LEU A 641 -26.16 12.42 12.98
CA LEU A 641 -25.54 13.08 11.84
C LEU A 641 -24.10 13.50 12.17
N GLY A 642 -23.16 13.00 11.38
CA GLY A 642 -21.75 13.40 11.40
C GLY A 642 -21.41 14.20 10.14
N LEU A 643 -20.70 15.31 10.32
CA LEU A 643 -20.08 16.08 9.26
C LEU A 643 -18.66 15.59 9.06
N LEU A 644 -18.34 15.17 7.84
CA LEU A 644 -17.01 14.73 7.46
C LEU A 644 -16.33 15.84 6.66
N GLY A 645 -15.04 16.07 6.90
CA GLY A 645 -14.27 17.09 6.19
C GLY A 645 -12.85 16.62 5.93
N GLY A 646 -12.34 16.87 4.73
CA GLY A 646 -10.97 16.57 4.33
C GLY A 646 -10.28 17.80 3.75
N TRP A 647 -9.00 17.96 4.04
CA TRP A 647 -8.14 18.95 3.41
C TRP A 647 -6.78 18.33 3.14
N ARG A 648 -6.27 18.57 1.92
CA ARG A 648 -4.92 18.16 1.51
C ARG A 648 -4.20 19.31 0.82
N TYR A 649 -2.92 19.44 1.13
CA TYR A 649 -2.01 20.41 0.52
C TYR A 649 -0.71 19.73 0.10
N ALA A 650 -0.19 20.13 -1.05
CA ALA A 650 1.17 19.84 -1.47
C ALA A 650 1.82 21.11 -2.04
N SER A 651 3.07 21.36 -1.64
CA SER A 651 3.91 22.41 -2.23
C SER A 651 4.24 22.12 -3.71
N PRO A 652 4.83 23.06 -4.47
CA PRO A 652 5.23 22.80 -5.85
C PRO A 652 6.12 21.56 -5.95
N ASN A 653 5.88 20.72 -6.96
CA ASN A 653 6.58 19.46 -7.15
C ASN A 653 7.51 19.53 -8.38
N VAL A 654 8.68 18.92 -8.29
CA VAL A 654 9.71 18.98 -9.33
C VAL A 654 9.43 17.93 -10.39
N ALA A 655 9.43 18.34 -11.67
CA ALA A 655 9.19 17.47 -12.82
C ALA A 655 10.45 17.17 -13.66
N THR A 656 11.57 17.85 -13.40
CA THR A 656 12.87 17.59 -14.07
C THR A 656 13.99 17.42 -13.06
N PRO A 657 15.00 16.56 -13.31
CA PRO A 657 16.10 16.34 -12.36
C PRO A 657 16.83 17.63 -11.92
N ASN A 658 17.01 18.58 -12.84
CA ASN A 658 17.64 19.88 -12.56
C ASN A 658 16.74 20.89 -11.83
N GLY A 659 15.50 20.51 -11.50
CA GLY A 659 14.58 21.36 -10.73
C GLY A 659 14.05 22.61 -11.45
N LEU A 660 14.33 22.77 -12.75
CA LEU A 660 13.88 23.92 -13.55
C LEU A 660 12.37 23.88 -13.82
N THR A 661 11.81 22.69 -14.06
CA THR A 661 10.38 22.53 -14.33
C THR A 661 9.65 22.02 -13.10
N ARG A 662 8.54 22.67 -12.74
CA ARG A 662 7.73 22.35 -11.56
C ARG A 662 6.25 22.41 -11.87
N VAL A 663 5.48 21.51 -11.28
CA VAL A 663 4.03 21.66 -11.23
C VAL A 663 3.63 22.54 -10.03
N PRO A 664 2.58 23.37 -10.14
CA PRO A 664 2.16 24.26 -9.06
C PRO A 664 1.71 23.51 -7.80
N ALA A 665 1.78 24.21 -6.67
CA ALA A 665 1.15 23.75 -5.42
C ALA A 665 -0.37 23.61 -5.59
N TYR A 666 -0.99 22.80 -4.72
CA TYR A 666 -2.44 22.67 -4.68
C TYR A 666 -2.99 22.58 -3.26
N ASN A 667 -4.25 23.01 -3.13
CA ASN A 667 -5.13 22.69 -2.01
C ASN A 667 -6.36 21.99 -2.58
N VAL A 668 -6.76 20.88 -1.97
CA VAL A 668 -8.00 20.19 -2.31
C VAL A 668 -8.77 19.92 -1.03
N PHE A 669 -10.09 20.13 -1.11
CA PHE A 669 -11.00 19.98 0.00
C PHE A 669 -12.04 18.94 -0.35
N ASP A 670 -12.34 18.08 0.62
CA ASP A 670 -13.34 17.04 0.56
C ASP A 670 -14.38 17.31 1.64
N ALA A 671 -15.64 16.94 1.42
CA ALA A 671 -16.72 17.11 2.39
C ALA A 671 -17.63 15.88 2.38
N GLY A 672 -18.28 15.59 3.50
CA GLY A 672 -19.22 14.49 3.56
C GLY A 672 -20.20 14.55 4.72
N LEU A 673 -21.17 13.65 4.68
CA LEU A 673 -22.20 13.45 5.67
C LEU A 673 -22.29 11.95 5.99
N ARG A 674 -22.36 11.63 7.27
CA ARG A 674 -22.69 10.28 7.76
C ARG A 674 -23.98 10.36 8.56
N TYR A 675 -24.96 9.54 8.20
CA TYR A 675 -26.23 9.46 8.92
C TYR A 675 -26.53 8.04 9.38
N ALA A 676 -26.56 7.85 10.70
CA ALA A 676 -26.93 6.61 11.33
C ALA A 676 -28.45 6.57 11.60
N SER A 677 -29.13 5.54 11.14
CA SER A 677 -30.57 5.34 11.32
C SER A 677 -30.88 3.87 11.55
N GLN A 678 -32.16 3.54 11.71
CA GLN A 678 -32.62 2.17 11.85
C GLN A 678 -33.93 1.99 11.06
N TRP A 679 -34.12 0.81 10.49
CA TRP A 679 -35.35 0.43 9.82
C TRP A 679 -35.68 -1.03 10.12
N ASN A 680 -36.90 -1.31 10.60
CA ASN A 680 -37.33 -2.65 11.01
C ASN A 680 -36.36 -3.38 11.96
N GLY A 681 -35.73 -2.64 12.88
CA GLY A 681 -34.74 -3.21 13.83
C GLY A 681 -33.32 -3.35 13.27
N HIS A 682 -33.12 -3.14 11.97
CA HIS A 682 -31.81 -3.21 11.32
C HIS A 682 -31.11 -1.85 11.34
N ALA A 683 -29.83 -1.83 11.70
CA ALA A 683 -29.04 -0.60 11.70
C ALA A 683 -28.68 -0.21 10.26
N LEU A 684 -28.87 1.07 9.93
CA LEU A 684 -28.57 1.65 8.63
C LEU A 684 -27.53 2.76 8.78
N THR A 685 -26.49 2.76 7.95
CA THR A 685 -25.54 3.86 7.86
C THR A 685 -25.47 4.40 6.44
N TRP A 686 -25.90 5.64 6.25
CA TRP A 686 -25.75 6.37 5.01
C TRP A 686 -24.45 7.17 5.03
N ARG A 687 -23.70 7.16 3.94
CA ARG A 687 -22.52 8.01 3.75
C ARG A 687 -22.58 8.69 2.40
N LEU A 688 -22.52 10.02 2.42
CA LEU A 688 -22.33 10.85 1.23
C LEU A 688 -20.96 11.52 1.35
N SER A 689 -20.06 11.29 0.41
CA SER A 689 -18.78 12.01 0.33
C SER A 689 -18.67 12.73 -1.01
N VAL A 690 -18.02 13.90 -1.02
CA VAL A 690 -17.69 14.68 -2.20
C VAL A 690 -16.21 15.00 -2.13
N ASP A 691 -15.43 14.29 -2.94
CA ASP A 691 -14.01 14.56 -3.11
C ASP A 691 -13.82 15.78 -4.01
N ASN A 692 -12.82 16.61 -3.73
CA ASN A 692 -12.48 17.79 -4.52
C ASN A 692 -13.71 18.70 -4.77
N VAL A 693 -14.35 19.17 -3.69
CA VAL A 693 -15.59 19.97 -3.71
C VAL A 693 -15.52 21.18 -4.66
N PHE A 694 -14.36 21.83 -4.75
CA PHE A 694 -14.13 22.99 -5.61
C PHE A 694 -13.73 22.64 -7.05
N ASN A 695 -13.72 21.35 -7.40
CA ASN A 695 -13.31 20.84 -8.71
C ASN A 695 -11.95 21.36 -9.19
N ARG A 696 -11.02 21.60 -8.26
CA ARG A 696 -9.70 22.17 -8.51
C ARG A 696 -8.90 21.26 -9.43
N PHE A 697 -8.33 21.80 -10.51
CA PHE A 697 -7.29 21.11 -11.28
C PHE A 697 -5.97 21.15 -10.51
N TYR A 698 -5.28 20.02 -10.48
CA TYR A 698 -3.93 19.88 -9.94
C TYR A 698 -3.22 18.69 -10.58
N TRP A 699 -1.90 18.69 -10.55
CA TRP A 699 -1.06 17.52 -10.88
C TRP A 699 -0.80 16.76 -9.57
N ARG A 700 -1.15 15.48 -9.52
CA ARG A 700 -1.03 14.68 -8.28
C ARG A 700 0.36 14.08 -8.10
N ASP A 701 1.03 13.77 -9.20
CA ASP A 701 2.41 13.31 -9.23
C ASP A 701 3.12 13.80 -10.51
N THR A 702 4.43 13.69 -10.48
CA THR A 702 5.35 13.95 -11.60
C THR A 702 6.39 12.82 -11.67
N GLY A 703 5.95 11.60 -11.37
CA GLY A 703 6.80 10.43 -11.21
C GLY A 703 7.44 9.98 -12.52
N SER A 704 8.46 9.13 -12.41
CA SER A 704 9.05 8.45 -13.55
C SER A 704 9.21 6.98 -13.24
N SER A 705 8.72 6.12 -14.13
CA SER A 705 8.93 4.68 -14.13
C SER A 705 9.41 4.30 -15.52
N GLY A 706 10.49 3.52 -15.65
CA GLY A 706 10.97 3.01 -16.95
C GLY A 706 11.36 4.06 -18.02
N GLY A 707 11.31 5.37 -17.73
CA GLY A 707 11.50 6.43 -18.73
C GLY A 707 10.26 7.27 -19.02
N ASP A 708 9.10 6.85 -18.51
CA ASP A 708 7.81 7.44 -18.90
C ASP A 708 7.63 8.90 -18.47
N SER A 709 8.32 9.34 -17.42
CA SER A 709 8.31 10.73 -16.92
C SER A 709 6.93 11.41 -16.97
N TYR A 710 5.89 10.68 -16.57
CA TYR A 710 4.51 11.12 -16.69
C TYR A 710 4.13 12.15 -15.62
N LEU A 711 3.18 12.98 -16.01
CA LEU A 711 2.43 13.90 -15.18
C LEU A 711 0.99 13.39 -15.16
N PHE A 712 0.51 12.97 -13.99
CA PHE A 712 -0.89 12.58 -13.84
C PHE A 712 -1.71 13.72 -13.25
N PRO A 713 -2.81 14.13 -13.91
CA PRO A 713 -3.76 15.02 -13.28
C PRO A 713 -4.47 14.34 -12.11
N GLY A 714 -4.84 15.13 -11.11
CA GLY A 714 -5.70 14.70 -10.03
C GLY A 714 -7.16 14.55 -10.49
N ALA A 715 -7.89 13.63 -9.87
CA ALA A 715 -9.29 13.38 -10.17
C ALA A 715 -10.15 14.66 -10.04
N PRO A 716 -11.19 14.83 -10.89
CA PRO A 716 -12.15 15.92 -10.75
C PRO A 716 -13.02 15.71 -9.49
N ARG A 717 -13.98 16.62 -9.28
CA ARG A 717 -14.99 16.45 -8.24
C ARG A 717 -15.73 15.12 -8.41
N LEU A 718 -15.82 14.33 -7.34
CA LEU A 718 -16.48 13.03 -7.33
C LEU A 718 -17.38 12.90 -6.10
N ALA A 719 -18.69 12.74 -6.31
CA ALA A 719 -19.63 12.48 -5.22
C ALA A 719 -19.92 10.98 -5.13
N ARG A 720 -19.86 10.39 -3.93
CA ARG A 720 -20.17 8.98 -3.66
C ARG A 720 -21.24 8.86 -2.59
N LEU A 721 -22.22 7.99 -2.83
CA LEU A 721 -23.26 7.66 -1.87
C LEU A 721 -23.19 6.16 -1.57
N SER A 722 -23.22 5.79 -0.30
CA SER A 722 -23.39 4.40 0.13
C SER A 722 -24.40 4.25 1.27
N LEU A 723 -25.00 3.07 1.33
CA LEU A 723 -25.87 2.61 2.40
C LEU A 723 -25.37 1.24 2.85
N THR A 724 -25.00 1.14 4.13
CA THR A 724 -24.73 -0.13 4.82
C THR A 724 -25.92 -0.50 5.69
N VAL A 725 -26.36 -1.75 5.59
CA VAL A 725 -27.44 -2.35 6.40
C VAL A 725 -26.84 -3.50 7.21
N ALA A 726 -27.01 -3.49 8.53
CA ALA A 726 -26.69 -4.63 9.40
C ALA A 726 -27.97 -5.40 9.72
N PHE A 727 -27.99 -6.73 9.51
CA PHE A 727 -29.21 -7.53 9.56
C PHE A 727 -29.19 -8.78 10.42
#